data_AF-A0A7S4AMF8-F1
#
_entry.id   AF-A0A7S4AMF8-F1
#
_cell.length_a   1.000
_cell.length_b   1.000
_cell.length_c   1.000
_cell.angle_alpha   90.00
_cell.angle_beta   90.00
_cell.angle_gamma   90.00
#
_symmetry.space_group_name_H-M   'P 1'
#
loop_
_entity.id
_entity.type
_entity.pdbx_description
1 polymer ?
#
loop_
_entity_poly.entity_id
_entity_poly.type
_entity_poly.pdbx_seq_one_letter_code
_entity_poly.pdbx_strand_id
1 'polypeptide(L)'
;MTVSSISRIASILLASTIGAAESQGIRGGGIEFTKIQPTTYVVQDFECTLYLLEGDAVKKVTDTANLFHDDGDQQTESGRSGSDATHESEIDVLFDNHIDEESWICGDIVSDSVPSGSETEHQLHSVVFAELRSTDLDMQSFLNAQNVVSGGSKLLVSSIVLTPQTAEVFVPEYASIRVETDPAHQPAIKQKHNRKLAPSSGKLSALMVRVLASDGSAPQATEEQLFEETFDSPNGHSLAQQHHACSYGKLNVVPYADSKVGVYNGMMDIQIDIGITTGVTARNLVTNRATAGLKEKLGDKWDDVDIVMFCLPGGTVRSDGVQEWLAYALTNNKITYYNDENNWCRSISLKMHEIGHNMNLAHSGESKFVDDTTGVMGLSYAEVNAEGFARMCFNVAKNYQLGWYDNQKLDANPLTDPEHSREYKLINLNRYSVDADTSQLVILRLVCSDLPTDGPSDYFIGFNEKKGINDGTKEDFDKVVIYQKSYGNPFEYGPSIKRASLSFGQSYEIKNYNNQNIDVVIKFESLVSGVATIKVKDASRAPIEEVEDPNSCKDGDYPLTLEILGDMYPDDISWTITKVSDSSTVAFGSGYTTSWKLGEEIPPDSRLVCIPNNDKYKFVISDLYADGICCAKGIGYYRGLSPDGQVLFAGGKLAEEPYPKNYGKTDAREFIASSKDLPKPPQAPPSDPPTNAPQAAPTNAPQAAP
;
A
#
# COMPACT_ATOMS: atom_id res chain seq x y z
N MET A 1 -4.51 12.79 -19.16
CA MET A 1 -3.63 13.90 -19.58
C MET A 1 -3.62 14.93 -18.46
N THR A 2 -2.62 14.87 -17.59
CA THR A 2 -2.34 15.88 -16.57
C THR A 2 -1.59 17.02 -17.24
N VAL A 3 -2.11 18.24 -17.15
CA VAL A 3 -1.42 19.46 -17.60
C VAL A 3 -0.11 19.56 -16.80
N SER A 4 1.06 19.55 -17.46
CA SER A 4 2.35 19.60 -16.77
C SER A 4 2.51 20.93 -16.03
N SER A 5 3.26 20.94 -14.92
CA SER A 5 3.60 22.15 -14.18
C SER A 5 4.26 23.22 -15.06
N ILE A 6 4.93 22.81 -16.15
CA ILE A 6 5.55 23.69 -17.15
C ILE A 6 4.50 24.39 -18.03
N SER A 7 3.36 23.75 -18.35
CA SER A 7 2.24 24.43 -19.01
C SER A 7 1.64 25.55 -18.15
N ARG A 8 1.67 25.41 -16.81
CA ARG A 8 1.29 26.50 -15.88
C ARG A 8 2.32 27.63 -15.88
N ILE A 9 3.61 27.32 -15.97
CA ILE A 9 4.68 28.34 -16.07
C ILE A 9 4.57 29.11 -17.40
N ALA A 10 4.32 28.43 -18.52
CA ALA A 10 4.04 29.06 -19.80
C ALA A 10 2.82 30.00 -19.70
N SER A 11 1.77 29.61 -18.98
CA SER A 11 0.59 30.44 -18.71
C SER A 11 0.90 31.67 -17.83
N ILE A 12 1.79 31.53 -16.84
CA ILE A 12 2.24 32.63 -15.97
C ILE A 12 3.11 33.63 -16.75
N LEU A 13 3.98 33.13 -17.64
CA LEU A 13 4.77 33.94 -18.56
C LEU A 13 3.85 34.72 -19.52
N LEU A 14 2.80 34.09 -20.08
CA LEU A 14 1.76 34.74 -20.88
C LEU A 14 0.98 35.82 -20.11
N ALA A 15 0.64 35.59 -18.84
CA ALA A 15 -0.10 36.58 -18.04
C ALA A 15 0.74 37.82 -17.71
N SER A 16 2.07 37.65 -17.57
CA SER A 16 3.01 38.73 -17.26
C SER A 16 3.23 39.70 -18.44
N THR A 17 3.11 39.21 -19.68
CA THR A 17 3.19 40.05 -20.88
C THR A 17 1.89 40.80 -21.15
N ILE A 18 0.73 40.18 -20.87
CA ILE A 18 -0.60 40.82 -21.04
C ILE A 18 -0.82 41.94 -20.00
N GLY A 19 -0.39 41.75 -18.75
CA GLY A 19 -0.52 42.76 -17.69
C GLY A 19 0.31 44.04 -17.91
N ALA A 20 1.28 44.02 -18.82
CA ALA A 20 2.09 45.20 -19.18
C ALA A 20 1.43 46.10 -20.23
N ALA A 21 0.38 45.65 -20.92
CA ALA A 21 -0.24 46.38 -22.03
C ALA A 21 -1.41 47.30 -21.62
N GLU A 22 -2.00 47.14 -20.42
CA GLU A 22 -3.26 47.81 -20.04
C GLU A 22 -3.14 49.09 -19.18
N SER A 23 -1.97 49.75 -19.11
CA SER A 23 -1.86 51.05 -18.42
C SER A 23 -1.38 52.19 -19.33
N GLN A 24 -2.21 52.60 -20.30
CA GLN A 24 -2.03 53.89 -20.99
C GLN A 24 -3.31 54.75 -20.92
N GLY A 25 -3.47 55.44 -19.80
CA GLY A 25 -4.32 56.62 -19.67
C GLY A 25 -3.50 57.89 -19.89
N ILE A 26 -3.70 58.57 -21.01
CA ILE A 26 -2.99 59.77 -21.45
C ILE A 26 -3.30 60.97 -20.54
N ARG A 27 -2.26 61.65 -19.97
CA ARG A 27 -1.92 63.08 -20.17
C ARG A 27 -0.96 63.62 -19.09
N GLY A 28 0.26 63.98 -19.54
CA GLY A 28 0.95 65.21 -19.14
C GLY A 28 1.94 65.17 -17.97
N GLY A 29 3.24 65.03 -18.29
CA GLY A 29 4.35 65.60 -17.51
C GLY A 29 5.24 64.60 -16.75
N GLY A 30 6.47 64.40 -17.26
CA GLY A 30 7.59 63.76 -16.54
C GLY A 30 7.64 62.23 -16.64
N ILE A 31 8.55 61.69 -17.46
CA ILE A 31 8.88 60.26 -17.42
C ILE A 31 9.87 60.06 -16.25
N GLU A 32 9.37 59.62 -15.10
CA GLU A 32 10.19 58.88 -14.14
C GLU A 32 10.40 57.48 -14.70
N PHE A 33 11.66 57.06 -14.87
CA PHE A 33 11.98 55.66 -15.12
C PHE A 33 11.76 54.88 -13.81
N THR A 34 10.58 54.30 -13.63
CA THR A 34 10.36 53.35 -12.54
C THR A 34 11.14 52.08 -12.86
N LYS A 35 12.16 51.80 -12.04
CA LYS A 35 12.92 50.54 -12.11
C LYS A 35 11.94 49.40 -11.79
N ILE A 36 11.53 48.65 -12.81
CA ILE A 36 10.67 47.47 -12.63
C ILE A 36 11.49 46.46 -11.80
N GLN A 37 11.03 46.15 -10.60
CA GLN A 37 11.63 45.09 -9.78
C GLN A 37 11.38 43.76 -10.51
N PRO A 38 12.39 42.87 -10.65
CA PRO A 38 12.19 41.58 -11.29
C PRO A 38 11.13 40.79 -10.53
N THR A 39 10.00 40.53 -11.18
CA THR A 39 8.90 39.77 -10.59
C THR A 39 9.36 38.33 -10.38
N THR A 40 9.58 37.97 -9.12
CA THR A 40 10.03 36.64 -8.73
C THR A 40 8.81 35.76 -8.43
N TYR A 41 8.81 34.51 -8.90
CA TYR A 41 7.71 33.57 -8.69
C TYR A 41 8.18 32.38 -7.87
N VAL A 42 7.40 32.01 -6.85
CA VAL A 42 7.61 30.76 -6.12
C VAL A 42 6.76 29.68 -6.78
N VAL A 43 7.41 28.62 -7.26
CA VAL A 43 6.74 27.45 -7.85
C VAL A 43 6.91 26.28 -6.89
N GLN A 44 5.79 25.67 -6.52
CA GLN A 44 5.77 24.46 -5.69
C GLN A 44 5.71 23.23 -6.59
N ASP A 45 6.30 22.12 -6.12
CA ASP A 45 6.32 20.82 -6.81
C ASP A 45 6.80 20.93 -8.27
N PHE A 46 7.97 21.55 -8.42
CA PHE A 46 8.62 21.73 -9.70
C PHE A 46 9.21 20.41 -10.21
N GLU A 47 8.91 20.10 -11.47
CA GLU A 47 9.42 18.92 -12.17
C GLU A 47 10.00 19.36 -13.51
N CYS A 48 11.18 18.85 -13.86
CA CYS A 48 11.75 19.04 -15.19
C CYS A 48 12.64 17.88 -15.62
N THR A 49 12.83 17.72 -16.93
CA THR A 49 13.77 16.75 -17.49
C THR A 49 15.18 17.34 -17.51
N LEU A 50 16.17 16.54 -17.10
CA LEU A 50 17.58 16.93 -17.05
C LEU A 50 18.30 16.59 -18.35
N TYR A 51 19.09 17.51 -18.88
CA TYR A 51 19.95 17.29 -20.05
C TYR A 51 21.39 17.70 -19.75
N LEU A 52 22.36 16.95 -20.24
CA LEU A 52 23.78 17.31 -20.17
C LEU A 52 24.16 18.07 -21.45
N LEU A 53 24.68 19.29 -21.30
CA LEU A 53 25.25 20.04 -22.41
C LEU A 53 26.77 19.89 -22.42
N GLU A 54 27.31 19.42 -23.54
CA GLU A 54 28.75 19.44 -23.85
C GLU A 54 29.01 20.62 -24.81
N GLY A 55 30.10 21.37 -24.59
CA GLY A 55 30.39 22.63 -25.27
C GLY A 55 30.38 22.54 -26.81
N ASP A 56 29.86 23.61 -27.44
CA ASP A 56 29.73 23.92 -28.88
C ASP A 56 28.39 23.66 -29.60
N ALA A 57 27.31 23.24 -28.91
CA ALA A 57 26.07 22.83 -29.58
C ALA A 57 24.79 23.67 -29.33
N VAL A 58 24.82 25.01 -29.21
CA VAL A 58 23.59 25.84 -29.42
C VAL A 58 23.92 27.24 -29.95
N LYS A 59 23.30 27.67 -31.06
CA LYS A 59 23.38 29.04 -31.62
C LYS A 59 22.36 29.99 -30.98
N LYS A 60 22.84 31.20 -30.69
CA LYS A 60 22.18 32.37 -30.07
C LYS A 60 21.44 33.23 -31.10
N VAL A 61 20.21 33.69 -30.83
CA VAL A 61 19.52 34.64 -31.71
C VAL A 61 18.54 35.60 -31.01
N THR A 62 18.32 36.81 -31.53
CA THR A 62 17.72 37.92 -30.78
C THR A 62 16.56 38.64 -31.48
N ASP A 63 15.27 38.45 -31.12
CA ASP A 63 14.22 39.52 -31.05
C ASP A 63 12.84 39.05 -30.51
N THR A 64 12.10 39.91 -29.78
CA THR A 64 10.83 39.58 -29.05
C THR A 64 9.54 40.16 -29.66
N ALA A 65 9.53 40.59 -30.92
CA ALA A 65 8.47 41.49 -31.41
C ALA A 65 7.20 40.85 -32.00
N ASN A 66 7.11 39.53 -32.23
CA ASN A 66 5.99 38.95 -33.02
C ASN A 66 5.15 37.86 -32.35
N LEU A 67 5.25 37.66 -31.03
CA LEU A 67 4.52 36.58 -30.35
C LEU A 67 3.04 36.88 -30.05
N PHE A 68 2.53 38.09 -30.32
CA PHE A 68 1.15 38.46 -29.98
C PHE A 68 0.52 39.41 -31.01
N HIS A 69 0.04 38.87 -32.12
CA HIS A 69 -1.04 39.52 -32.88
C HIS A 69 -2.27 38.59 -32.88
N ASP A 70 -3.30 39.07 -32.18
CA ASP A 70 -4.66 38.57 -32.15
C ASP A 70 -5.32 38.80 -33.52
N ASP A 71 -6.07 37.83 -34.03
CA ASP A 71 -7.12 38.07 -35.03
C ASP A 71 -8.02 36.83 -35.13
N GLY A 72 -8.92 36.73 -34.15
CA GLY A 72 -10.23 36.15 -34.37
C GLY A 72 -11.25 37.26 -34.62
N ASP A 73 -11.50 37.64 -35.88
CA ASP A 73 -12.80 38.19 -36.23
C ASP A 73 -13.18 37.98 -37.71
N GLN A 74 -14.46 37.72 -37.95
CA GLN A 74 -15.03 37.42 -39.26
C GLN A 74 -15.03 38.64 -40.18
N GLN A 75 -14.70 38.48 -41.49
CA GLN A 75 -15.53 38.95 -42.61
C GLN A 75 -15.01 38.58 -44.02
N THR A 76 -15.90 37.91 -44.77
CA THR A 76 -16.28 38.05 -46.18
C THR A 76 -15.25 38.24 -47.32
N GLU A 77 -15.46 37.39 -48.34
CA GLU A 77 -15.05 37.44 -49.76
C GLU A 77 -14.51 38.75 -50.37
N SER A 78 -13.44 38.60 -51.15
CA SER A 78 -13.28 38.98 -52.58
C SER A 78 -12.00 39.75 -52.90
N GLY A 79 -11.36 39.41 -54.02
CA GLY A 79 -10.52 40.36 -54.78
C GLY A 79 -9.01 40.07 -54.94
N ARG A 80 -8.71 39.20 -55.91
CA ARG A 80 -7.51 39.12 -56.79
C ARG A 80 -6.41 40.22 -56.71
N SER A 81 -5.15 39.73 -56.66
CA SER A 81 -3.98 40.00 -57.54
C SER A 81 -2.76 40.81 -57.04
N GLY A 82 -1.59 40.14 -57.07
CA GLY A 82 -0.21 40.68 -57.15
C GLY A 82 0.35 41.20 -55.82
N SER A 83 1.60 40.97 -55.38
CA SER A 83 2.85 40.41 -55.95
C SER A 83 3.85 40.24 -54.79
N ASP A 84 4.79 39.30 -54.90
CA ASP A 84 6.07 39.18 -54.17
C ASP A 84 6.12 39.39 -52.65
N ALA A 85 6.26 38.28 -51.91
CA ALA A 85 7.32 38.04 -50.91
C ALA A 85 6.98 36.77 -50.10
N THR A 86 7.76 35.71 -50.27
CA THR A 86 7.77 34.53 -49.41
C THR A 86 8.48 34.87 -48.11
N HIS A 87 7.75 35.01 -46.99
CA HIS A 87 8.33 35.06 -45.65
C HIS A 87 8.08 33.74 -44.94
N GLU A 88 9.07 32.84 -44.99
CA GLU A 88 9.32 31.86 -43.93
C GLU A 88 9.73 32.64 -42.68
N SER A 89 8.99 32.48 -41.58
CA SER A 89 9.34 33.08 -40.29
C SER A 89 10.18 32.09 -39.49
N GLU A 90 11.51 32.17 -39.63
CA GLU A 90 12.47 31.62 -38.68
C GLU A 90 12.24 32.24 -37.28
N ILE A 91 12.31 31.40 -36.24
CA ILE A 91 12.20 31.80 -34.84
C ILE A 91 13.60 31.84 -34.23
N ASP A 92 13.95 32.99 -33.65
CA ASP A 92 15.27 33.34 -33.17
C ASP A 92 15.30 33.45 -31.62
N VAL A 93 16.20 32.70 -30.93
CA VAL A 93 16.21 32.42 -29.45
C VAL A 93 17.39 33.06 -28.68
N LEU A 94 17.15 33.96 -27.69
CA LEU A 94 18.20 34.76 -27.02
C LEU A 94 18.85 34.05 -25.83
N PHE A 95 20.18 33.93 -25.80
CA PHE A 95 20.96 33.76 -24.56
C PHE A 95 22.34 34.43 -24.65
N ASP A 96 22.74 35.19 -23.63
CA ASP A 96 24.13 35.64 -23.44
C ASP A 96 24.64 35.24 -22.07
N ASN A 97 24.95 33.97 -21.89
CA ASN A 97 25.84 33.50 -20.83
C ASN A 97 26.74 32.43 -21.44
N HIS A 98 28.05 32.65 -21.36
CA HIS A 98 29.07 31.68 -21.74
C HIS A 98 28.91 30.47 -20.80
N ILE A 99 28.55 29.29 -21.33
CA ILE A 99 28.62 28.03 -20.58
C ILE A 99 30.03 27.49 -20.82
N ASP A 100 30.93 27.78 -19.88
CA ASP A 100 32.24 27.13 -19.84
C ASP A 100 32.08 25.81 -19.05
N GLU A 101 32.33 24.67 -19.72
CA GLU A 101 32.34 23.29 -19.19
C GLU A 101 30.98 22.55 -19.08
N GLU A 102 31.06 21.20 -19.11
CA GLU A 102 29.92 20.26 -19.09
C GLU A 102 28.94 20.55 -17.95
N SER A 103 27.74 20.99 -18.29
CA SER A 103 26.76 21.48 -17.30
C SER A 103 25.39 20.82 -17.48
N TRP A 104 24.74 20.44 -16.38
CA TRP A 104 23.38 19.91 -16.40
C TRP A 104 22.36 21.06 -16.45
N ILE A 105 21.43 20.96 -17.40
CA ILE A 105 20.32 21.89 -17.59
C ILE A 105 18.98 21.19 -17.40
N CYS A 106 17.92 21.99 -17.25
CA CYS A 106 16.57 21.54 -16.90
C CYS A 106 15.55 22.11 -17.90
N GLY A 107 14.73 21.27 -18.56
CA GLY A 107 13.74 21.72 -19.55
C GLY A 107 12.80 20.61 -20.08
N ASP A 108 11.81 20.97 -20.90
CA ASP A 108 10.96 20.04 -21.68
C ASP A 108 11.26 20.22 -23.17
N ILE A 109 11.69 19.15 -23.85
CA ILE A 109 11.81 19.12 -25.31
C ILE A 109 10.52 18.48 -25.85
N VAL A 110 9.65 19.28 -26.46
CA VAL A 110 8.52 18.75 -27.23
C VAL A 110 9.04 18.42 -28.62
N SER A 111 9.31 17.13 -28.90
CA SER A 111 9.54 16.68 -30.27
C SER A 111 8.21 16.29 -30.90
N ASP A 112 7.67 17.10 -31.81
CA ASP A 112 6.58 16.65 -32.67
C ASP A 112 7.11 15.59 -33.64
N SER A 113 6.39 14.45 -33.72
CA SER A 113 6.70 13.38 -34.66
C SER A 113 6.36 13.82 -36.10
N VAL A 114 7.37 14.14 -36.92
CA VAL A 114 7.21 14.34 -38.37
C VAL A 114 7.60 13.05 -39.11
N PRO A 115 6.83 12.59 -40.12
CA PRO A 115 7.15 11.37 -40.86
C PRO A 115 8.47 11.50 -41.63
N SER A 116 9.22 10.40 -41.64
CA SER A 116 10.54 10.24 -42.27
C SER A 116 10.63 10.79 -43.69
N GLY A 117 11.51 11.77 -43.94
CA GLY A 117 11.87 12.11 -45.32
C GLY A 117 12.54 13.46 -45.61
N SER A 118 12.65 14.40 -44.68
CA SER A 118 13.38 15.66 -44.89
C SER A 118 14.41 15.85 -43.78
N GLU A 119 15.59 16.38 -44.12
CA GLU A 119 16.60 16.82 -43.14
C GLU A 119 15.91 17.79 -42.17
N THR A 120 15.69 17.34 -40.93
CA THR A 120 14.82 18.00 -39.96
C THR A 120 15.59 19.06 -39.18
N GLU A 121 15.28 20.31 -39.47
CA GLU A 121 15.47 21.41 -38.53
C GLU A 121 14.44 21.22 -37.39
N HIS A 122 14.92 20.91 -36.18
CA HIS A 122 14.07 20.72 -35.01
C HIS A 122 13.55 22.08 -34.54
N GLN A 123 12.28 22.40 -34.79
CA GLN A 123 11.65 23.58 -34.20
C GLN A 123 11.48 23.38 -32.69
N LEU A 124 12.25 24.14 -31.90
CA LEU A 124 12.28 24.10 -30.44
C LEU A 124 11.13 24.92 -29.84
N HIS A 125 10.10 24.24 -29.31
CA HIS A 125 9.18 24.81 -28.34
C HIS A 125 9.61 24.36 -26.92
N SER A 126 10.67 24.96 -26.36
CA SER A 126 11.21 24.52 -25.06
C SER A 126 11.60 25.69 -24.15
N VAL A 127 11.06 25.72 -22.93
CA VAL A 127 11.64 26.51 -21.82
C VAL A 127 12.80 25.69 -21.25
N VAL A 128 14.02 26.26 -21.30
CA VAL A 128 15.25 25.64 -20.80
C VAL A 128 15.86 26.55 -19.74
N PHE A 129 16.19 25.99 -18.58
CA PHE A 129 16.88 26.66 -17.49
C PHE A 129 18.35 26.23 -17.48
N ALA A 130 19.23 27.16 -17.85
CA ALA A 130 20.65 26.90 -18.06
C ALA A 130 21.48 26.81 -16.76
N GLU A 131 20.97 27.36 -15.65
CA GLU A 131 21.67 27.36 -14.37
C GLU A 131 20.74 27.00 -13.20
N LEU A 132 20.99 25.84 -12.60
CA LEU A 132 20.39 25.39 -11.34
C LEU A 132 21.27 25.86 -10.19
N ARG A 133 20.84 26.88 -9.43
CA ARG A 133 21.61 27.43 -8.31
C ARG A 133 20.97 27.09 -6.97
N SER A 134 21.77 26.75 -5.98
CA SER A 134 21.36 26.63 -4.57
C SER A 134 22.41 27.31 -3.68
N THR A 135 21.99 27.88 -2.54
CA THR A 135 22.90 28.54 -1.59
C THR A 135 23.81 27.56 -0.86
N ASP A 136 23.34 26.33 -0.62
CA ASP A 136 23.97 25.40 0.32
C ASP A 136 24.29 24.03 -0.30
N LEU A 137 23.98 23.88 -1.59
CA LEU A 137 24.22 22.65 -2.35
C LEU A 137 24.84 23.00 -3.70
N ASP A 138 26.00 22.42 -3.99
CA ASP A 138 26.51 22.43 -5.35
C ASP A 138 25.66 21.48 -6.22
N MET A 139 24.75 22.07 -6.99
CA MET A 139 23.78 21.33 -7.80
C MET A 139 24.45 20.44 -8.84
N GLN A 140 25.59 20.87 -9.40
CA GLN A 140 26.30 20.09 -10.41
C GLN A 140 26.90 18.82 -9.77
N SER A 141 27.60 18.96 -8.64
CA SER A 141 28.10 17.79 -7.87
C SER A 141 26.97 16.88 -7.37
N PHE A 142 25.85 17.46 -6.92
CA PHE A 142 24.69 16.70 -6.47
C PHE A 142 24.10 15.84 -7.61
N LEU A 143 23.86 16.43 -8.77
CA LEU A 143 23.32 15.73 -9.94
C LEU A 143 24.29 14.68 -10.48
N ASN A 144 25.58 14.98 -10.53
CA ASN A 144 26.63 14.02 -10.89
C ASN A 144 26.64 12.81 -9.94
N ALA A 145 26.36 13.02 -8.65
CA ALA A 145 26.25 11.94 -7.67
C ALA A 145 24.95 11.10 -7.78
N GLN A 146 23.94 11.55 -8.54
CA GLN A 146 22.65 10.85 -8.69
C GLN A 146 22.59 9.90 -9.91
N ASN A 147 23.67 9.77 -10.71
CA ASN A 147 23.68 9.01 -11.96
C ASN A 147 22.57 9.46 -12.94
N VAL A 148 22.44 10.77 -13.11
CA VAL A 148 21.49 11.40 -14.03
C VAL A 148 21.81 10.97 -15.48
N VAL A 149 20.76 10.73 -16.26
CA VAL A 149 20.79 10.44 -17.69
C VAL A 149 20.19 11.64 -18.43
N SER A 150 20.96 12.20 -19.36
CA SER A 150 20.48 13.29 -20.24
C SER A 150 19.23 12.84 -21.01
N GLY A 151 18.14 13.59 -20.88
CA GLY A 151 16.82 13.27 -21.45
C GLY A 151 16.07 12.12 -20.79
N GLY A 152 16.72 11.34 -19.92
CA GLY A 152 16.14 10.16 -19.25
C GLY A 152 15.87 10.34 -17.76
N SER A 153 16.37 11.43 -17.16
CA SER A 153 16.20 11.72 -15.74
C SER A 153 15.38 12.97 -15.52
N LYS A 154 14.58 12.96 -14.46
CA LYS A 154 13.75 14.07 -14.01
C LYS A 154 14.24 14.61 -12.68
N LEU A 155 14.37 15.92 -12.58
CA LEU A 155 14.59 16.65 -11.35
C LEU A 155 13.23 17.03 -10.74
N LEU A 156 12.99 16.62 -9.51
CA LEU A 156 11.83 16.99 -8.71
C LEU A 156 12.30 17.88 -7.56
N VAL A 157 11.74 19.07 -7.47
CA VAL A 157 12.08 20.07 -6.45
C VAL A 157 10.81 20.57 -5.78
N SER A 158 10.70 20.44 -4.46
CA SER A 158 9.45 20.83 -3.77
C SER A 158 9.14 22.32 -3.86
N SER A 159 10.15 23.18 -3.98
CA SER A 159 9.95 24.60 -4.19
C SER A 159 11.13 25.21 -4.95
N ILE A 160 10.83 26.03 -5.95
CA ILE A 160 11.83 26.85 -6.62
C ILE A 160 11.40 28.30 -6.65
N VAL A 161 12.38 29.17 -6.79
CA VAL A 161 12.22 30.60 -7.02
C VAL A 161 12.66 30.86 -8.45
N LEU A 162 11.70 31.25 -9.29
CA LEU A 162 11.90 31.59 -10.69
C LEU A 162 12.03 33.10 -10.84
N THR A 163 13.04 33.51 -11.60
CA THR A 163 13.18 34.89 -12.07
C THR A 163 13.03 34.89 -13.59
N PRO A 164 11.81 35.13 -14.12
CA PRO A 164 11.53 34.97 -15.55
C PRO A 164 12.38 35.82 -16.48
N GLN A 165 12.82 37.00 -16.02
CA GLN A 165 13.64 37.88 -16.86
C GLN A 165 15.08 37.37 -17.04
N THR A 166 15.55 36.46 -16.18
CA THR A 166 16.92 35.90 -16.23
C THR A 166 16.94 34.41 -16.55
N ALA A 167 15.78 33.75 -16.67
CA ALA A 167 15.66 32.29 -16.82
C ALA A 167 16.45 31.50 -15.76
N GLU A 168 16.59 32.08 -14.57
CA GLU A 168 17.28 31.46 -13.44
C GLU A 168 16.30 30.68 -12.57
N VAL A 169 16.71 29.47 -12.19
CA VAL A 169 16.05 28.64 -11.18
C VAL A 169 16.90 28.67 -9.93
N PHE A 170 16.40 29.32 -8.90
CA PHE A 170 16.99 29.25 -7.57
C PHE A 170 16.27 28.20 -6.74
N VAL A 171 17.01 27.23 -6.23
CA VAL A 171 16.53 26.21 -5.31
C VAL A 171 16.83 26.68 -3.88
N PRO A 172 15.82 27.10 -3.12
CA PRO A 172 16.02 27.58 -1.76
C PRO A 172 16.55 26.47 -0.85
N GLU A 173 17.28 26.84 0.21
CA GLU A 173 17.81 25.91 1.23
C GLU A 173 16.73 24.95 1.79
N TYR A 174 15.50 25.43 1.90
CA TYR A 174 14.35 24.68 2.40
C TYR A 174 13.70 23.73 1.37
N ALA A 175 14.13 23.75 0.11
CA ALA A 175 13.55 22.90 -0.92
C ALA A 175 14.16 21.48 -0.88
N SER A 176 13.29 20.48 -0.92
CA SER A 176 13.70 19.09 -1.14
C SER A 176 13.99 18.86 -2.62
N ILE A 177 15.02 18.08 -2.91
CA ILE A 177 15.50 17.81 -4.27
C ILE A 177 15.60 16.30 -4.43
N ARG A 178 15.01 15.75 -5.49
CA ARG A 178 15.09 14.34 -5.85
C ARG A 178 15.33 14.19 -7.35
N VAL A 179 16.02 13.13 -7.75
CA VAL A 179 16.16 12.73 -9.14
C VAL A 179 15.46 11.40 -9.34
N GLU A 180 14.61 11.33 -10.36
CA GLU A 180 14.04 10.08 -10.87
C GLU A 180 14.62 9.79 -12.24
N THR A 181 14.77 8.53 -12.63
CA THR A 181 15.34 8.15 -13.92
C THR A 181 14.50 7.06 -14.54
N ASP A 182 14.06 7.30 -15.77
CA ASP A 182 13.28 6.35 -16.55
C ASP A 182 14.11 5.08 -16.81
N PRO A 183 13.60 3.90 -16.42
CA PRO A 183 14.25 2.63 -16.72
C PRO A 183 14.56 2.41 -18.21
N ALA A 184 13.77 2.98 -19.13
CA ALA A 184 13.95 2.82 -20.57
C ALA A 184 15.18 3.57 -21.13
N HIS A 185 15.65 4.61 -20.42
CA HIS A 185 16.73 5.48 -20.87
C HIS A 185 18.09 5.17 -20.23
N GLN A 186 18.22 4.12 -19.42
CA GLN A 186 19.51 3.75 -18.83
C GLN A 186 20.53 3.40 -19.92
N PRO A 187 21.60 4.19 -20.12
CA PRO A 187 22.65 3.81 -21.06
C PRO A 187 23.37 2.59 -20.51
N ALA A 188 23.70 1.64 -21.38
CA ALA A 188 24.48 0.46 -21.05
C ALA A 188 25.95 0.82 -20.74
N ILE A 189 26.19 1.66 -19.74
CA ILE A 189 27.52 2.01 -19.25
C ILE A 189 27.86 1.06 -18.12
N LYS A 190 28.82 0.18 -18.39
CA LYS A 190 29.45 -0.74 -17.43
C LYS A 190 30.31 0.03 -16.42
N GLN A 191 29.72 0.84 -15.54
CA GLN A 191 30.35 1.24 -14.29
C GLN A 191 29.57 0.66 -13.10
N LYS A 192 30.18 -0.35 -12.47
CA LYS A 192 29.73 -1.00 -11.25
C LYS A 192 29.81 -0.03 -10.07
N HIS A 193 28.77 0.77 -9.85
CA HIS A 193 28.33 1.06 -8.49
C HIS A 193 26.92 0.54 -8.37
N ASN A 194 26.81 -0.75 -8.03
CA ASN A 194 25.55 -1.41 -7.77
C ASN A 194 24.83 -0.60 -6.68
N ARG A 195 23.66 0.00 -6.98
CA ARG A 195 22.69 0.32 -5.93
C ARG A 195 22.36 -1.02 -5.26
N LYS A 196 23.02 -1.30 -4.13
CA LYS A 196 22.84 -2.55 -3.40
C LYS A 196 21.50 -2.46 -2.71
N LEU A 197 20.48 -3.05 -3.32
CA LEU A 197 19.20 -3.33 -2.68
C LEU A 197 19.45 -3.96 -1.31
N ALA A 198 18.72 -3.48 -0.29
CA ALA A 198 18.72 -4.18 0.99
C ALA A 198 18.16 -5.60 0.74
N PRO A 199 18.89 -6.66 1.11
CA PRO A 199 18.45 -8.01 0.79
C PRO A 199 17.20 -8.35 1.60
N SER A 200 16.20 -8.95 0.95
CA SER A 200 14.99 -9.44 1.65
C SER A 200 15.21 -10.79 2.34
N SER A 201 16.39 -11.40 2.22
CA SER A 201 16.73 -12.68 2.85
C SER A 201 18.24 -12.77 3.16
N GLY A 202 18.62 -13.76 3.97
CA GLY A 202 19.97 -13.94 4.46
C GLY A 202 20.30 -13.01 5.62
N LYS A 203 21.54 -12.54 5.64
CA LYS A 203 22.07 -11.61 6.63
C LYS A 203 21.96 -10.19 6.08
N LEU A 204 21.33 -9.31 6.85
CA LEU A 204 21.22 -7.87 6.56
C LEU A 204 21.96 -7.11 7.66
N SER A 205 23.11 -6.54 7.32
CA SER A 205 23.95 -5.78 8.24
C SER A 205 23.43 -4.35 8.40
N ALA A 206 22.98 -3.99 9.60
CA ALA A 206 22.35 -2.71 9.87
C ALA A 206 23.15 -1.84 10.86
N LEU A 207 23.10 -0.53 10.66
CA LEU A 207 23.74 0.49 11.50
C LEU A 207 22.69 1.52 11.93
N MET A 208 22.54 1.73 13.23
CA MET A 208 21.73 2.78 13.83
C MET A 208 22.62 3.94 14.28
N VAL A 209 22.30 5.14 13.81
CA VAL A 209 23.13 6.34 13.95
C VAL A 209 22.36 7.42 14.68
N ARG A 210 22.85 7.87 15.82
CA ARG A 210 22.31 9.03 16.52
C ARG A 210 22.98 10.29 16.01
N VAL A 211 22.20 11.29 15.63
CA VAL A 211 22.71 12.57 15.11
C VAL A 211 22.77 13.58 16.24
N LEU A 212 23.95 14.14 16.51
CA LEU A 212 24.19 15.12 17.56
C LEU A 212 24.48 16.49 16.93
N ALA A 213 23.66 17.49 17.23
CA ALA A 213 23.79 18.84 16.69
C ALA A 213 24.84 19.68 17.42
N SER A 214 25.33 20.74 16.78
CA SER A 214 26.38 21.60 17.34
C SER A 214 25.91 22.45 18.53
N ASP A 215 24.61 22.64 18.69
CA ASP A 215 23.98 23.31 19.84
C ASP A 215 23.66 22.37 21.01
N GLY A 216 24.05 21.10 20.91
CA GLY A 216 23.80 20.07 21.92
C GLY A 216 22.45 19.34 21.78
N SER A 217 21.63 19.68 20.78
CA SER A 217 20.41 18.93 20.48
C SER A 217 20.76 17.50 20.06
N ALA A 218 20.05 16.53 20.63
CA ALA A 218 20.26 15.10 20.41
C ALA A 218 18.91 14.36 20.45
N PRO A 219 18.84 13.12 19.92
CA PRO A 219 17.75 12.20 20.20
C PRO A 219 17.47 12.08 21.71
N GLN A 220 16.19 12.04 22.07
CA GLN A 220 15.70 11.72 23.41
C GLN A 220 16.01 10.25 23.77
N ALA A 221 15.97 9.36 22.78
CA ALA A 221 16.29 7.96 22.93
C ALA A 221 17.78 7.76 23.22
N THR A 222 18.06 6.98 24.26
CA THR A 222 19.43 6.57 24.61
C THR A 222 19.96 5.54 23.61
N GLU A 223 21.29 5.40 23.54
CA GLU A 223 21.93 4.35 22.73
C GLU A 223 21.42 2.95 23.12
N GLU A 224 21.27 2.68 24.41
CA GLU A 224 20.77 1.40 24.94
C GLU A 224 19.34 1.10 24.47
N GLN A 225 18.42 2.06 24.61
CA GLN A 225 17.05 1.90 24.13
C GLN A 225 17.00 1.63 22.63
N LEU A 226 17.69 2.48 21.83
CA LEU A 226 17.73 2.29 20.39
C LEU A 226 18.33 0.94 20.00
N PHE A 227 19.34 0.46 20.72
CA PHE A 227 19.88 -0.88 20.50
C PHE A 227 18.83 -1.97 20.80
N GLU A 228 18.15 -1.91 21.94
CA GLU A 228 17.14 -2.90 22.34
C GLU A 228 16.00 -2.99 21.32
N GLU A 229 15.46 -1.85 20.88
CA GLU A 229 14.34 -1.83 19.94
C GLU A 229 14.76 -2.13 18.50
N THR A 230 16.04 -2.01 18.16
CA THR A 230 16.55 -2.25 16.80
C THR A 230 17.08 -3.67 16.63
N PHE A 231 17.88 -4.15 17.57
CA PHE A 231 18.67 -5.38 17.39
C PHE A 231 18.23 -6.48 18.35
N ASP A 232 18.28 -6.26 19.66
CA ASP A 232 18.05 -7.33 20.62
C ASP A 232 17.43 -6.82 21.91
N SER A 233 16.15 -7.14 22.12
CA SER A 233 15.45 -6.82 23.34
C SER A 233 15.33 -8.06 24.23
N PRO A 234 15.56 -7.95 25.55
CA PRO A 234 15.33 -9.03 26.51
C PRO A 234 13.90 -9.59 26.50
N ASN A 235 12.92 -8.78 26.09
CA ASN A 235 11.52 -9.18 26.04
C ASN A 235 11.14 -9.88 24.70
N GLY A 236 12.08 -10.03 23.77
CA GLY A 236 11.82 -10.66 22.47
C GLY A 236 11.02 -9.77 21.51
N HIS A 237 11.13 -8.45 21.67
CA HIS A 237 10.52 -7.43 20.82
C HIS A 237 11.59 -6.43 20.36
N SER A 238 12.15 -6.67 19.18
CA SER A 238 12.99 -5.74 18.45
C SER A 238 12.66 -5.81 16.97
N LEU A 239 13.06 -4.79 16.20
CA LEU A 239 13.01 -4.81 14.74
C LEU A 239 13.63 -6.09 14.16
N ALA A 240 14.83 -6.46 14.61
CA ALA A 240 15.52 -7.64 14.11
C ALA A 240 14.82 -8.95 14.49
N GLN A 241 14.39 -9.08 15.75
CA GLN A 241 13.67 -10.26 16.23
C GLN A 241 12.33 -10.42 15.50
N GLN A 242 11.61 -9.33 15.23
CA GLN A 242 10.35 -9.37 14.50
C GLN A 242 10.53 -9.70 13.02
N HIS A 243 11.55 -9.15 12.33
CA HIS A 243 11.89 -9.57 10.97
C HIS A 243 12.28 -11.05 10.89
N HIS A 244 13.07 -11.53 11.87
CA HIS A 244 13.41 -12.95 11.97
C HIS A 244 12.16 -13.81 12.15
N ALA A 245 11.24 -13.41 13.02
CA ALA A 245 9.99 -14.12 13.27
C ALA A 245 9.06 -14.11 12.03
N CYS A 246 8.81 -12.95 11.43
CA CYS A 246 7.95 -12.81 10.24
C CYS A 246 8.51 -13.50 8.99
N SER A 247 9.83 -13.72 8.92
CA SER A 247 10.47 -14.41 7.80
C SER A 247 10.77 -15.88 8.09
N TYR A 248 10.46 -16.38 9.29
CA TYR A 248 10.84 -17.71 9.76
C TYR A 248 12.34 -17.99 9.61
N GLY A 249 13.15 -17.02 10.01
CA GLY A 249 14.61 -17.08 9.97
C GLY A 249 15.22 -16.84 8.59
N LYS A 250 14.42 -16.59 7.55
CA LYS A 250 14.93 -16.30 6.19
C LYS A 250 15.60 -14.94 6.11
N LEU A 251 15.24 -13.96 6.94
CA LEU A 251 15.90 -12.67 7.05
C LEU A 251 16.40 -12.44 8.48
N ASN A 252 17.68 -12.10 8.59
CA ASN A 252 18.34 -11.83 9.86
C ASN A 252 18.98 -10.44 9.80
N VAL A 253 18.32 -9.46 10.43
CA VAL A 253 18.88 -8.14 10.65
C VAL A 253 19.89 -8.25 11.79
N VAL A 254 21.12 -7.79 11.57
CA VAL A 254 22.20 -7.95 12.55
C VAL A 254 23.02 -6.66 12.66
N PRO A 255 23.57 -6.36 13.85
CA PRO A 255 24.36 -5.15 14.04
C PRO A 255 25.65 -5.21 13.22
N TYR A 256 25.90 -4.15 12.44
CA TYR A 256 27.22 -3.88 11.87
C TYR A 256 28.18 -3.44 12.99
N ALA A 257 29.41 -3.96 13.02
CA ALA A 257 30.39 -3.56 14.02
C ALA A 257 31.77 -3.45 13.40
N ASP A 258 32.43 -2.32 13.62
CA ASP A 258 33.82 -2.08 13.27
C ASP A 258 34.39 -1.03 14.23
N SER A 259 35.15 -1.51 15.21
CA SER A 259 35.74 -0.67 16.25
C SER A 259 36.77 0.32 15.70
N LYS A 260 37.31 0.12 14.48
CA LYS A 260 38.28 1.05 13.88
C LYS A 260 37.63 2.35 13.41
N VAL A 261 36.36 2.30 13.03
CA VAL A 261 35.55 3.46 12.64
C VAL A 261 34.59 3.90 13.76
N GLY A 262 34.70 3.27 14.93
CA GLY A 262 33.93 3.61 16.12
C GLY A 262 32.47 3.14 16.08
N VAL A 263 32.18 2.06 15.33
CA VAL A 263 30.87 1.41 15.35
C VAL A 263 30.91 0.24 16.32
N TYR A 264 30.05 0.29 17.34
CA TYR A 264 29.93 -0.75 18.37
C TYR A 264 28.50 -1.25 18.43
N ASN A 265 28.29 -2.57 18.38
CA ASN A 265 26.96 -3.19 18.47
C ASN A 265 25.92 -2.62 17.48
N GLY A 266 26.32 -2.19 16.28
CA GLY A 266 25.40 -1.57 15.33
C GLY A 266 25.01 -0.15 15.68
N MET A 267 25.67 0.49 16.65
CA MET A 267 25.39 1.83 17.14
C MET A 267 26.55 2.78 16.84
N MET A 268 26.22 4.04 16.57
CA MET A 268 27.19 5.10 16.33
C MET A 268 26.60 6.49 16.55
N ASP A 269 27.38 7.39 17.12
CA ASP A 269 27.05 8.82 17.15
C ASP A 269 27.78 9.56 16.01
N ILE A 270 27.05 10.44 15.32
CA ILE A 270 27.58 11.39 14.34
C ILE A 270 27.27 12.81 14.79
N GLN A 271 28.31 13.64 14.87
CA GLN A 271 28.16 15.05 15.16
C GLN A 271 28.04 15.84 13.86
N ILE A 272 27.08 16.76 13.79
CA ILE A 272 26.90 17.70 12.69
C ILE A 272 27.30 19.11 13.13
N ASP A 273 27.72 19.95 12.19
CA ASP A 273 28.21 21.30 12.43
C ASP A 273 27.10 22.35 12.58
N ILE A 274 25.84 21.94 12.47
CA ILE A 274 24.66 22.80 12.55
C ILE A 274 23.83 22.54 13.82
N GLY A 275 23.12 23.57 14.30
CA GLY A 275 22.16 23.48 15.41
C GLY A 275 20.74 23.18 14.93
N ILE A 276 19.88 22.74 15.85
CA ILE A 276 18.45 22.47 15.61
C ILE A 276 17.61 23.53 16.31
N THR A 277 17.10 24.48 15.53
CA THR A 277 16.09 25.43 15.99
C THR A 277 14.70 24.89 15.64
N THR A 278 13.89 24.60 16.67
CA THR A 278 12.56 23.99 16.50
C THR A 278 11.68 24.79 15.54
N GLY A 279 11.15 24.10 14.54
CA GLY A 279 10.27 24.70 13.52
C GLY A 279 10.98 25.56 12.48
N VAL A 280 12.32 25.64 12.52
CA VAL A 280 13.13 26.46 11.61
C VAL A 280 14.14 25.60 10.85
N THR A 281 14.89 24.76 11.55
CA THR A 281 15.96 23.97 10.90
C THR A 281 15.35 22.93 9.97
N ALA A 282 15.67 23.02 8.69
CA ALA A 282 15.12 22.16 7.66
C ALA A 282 15.64 20.72 7.78
N ARG A 283 14.74 19.75 7.70
CA ARG A 283 15.02 18.30 7.81
C ARG A 283 16.03 17.83 6.76
N ASN A 284 15.91 18.28 5.51
CA ASN A 284 16.81 17.94 4.40
C ASN A 284 18.26 18.36 4.72
N LEU A 285 18.46 19.53 5.32
CA LEU A 285 19.78 20.00 5.72
C LEU A 285 20.42 19.05 6.76
N VAL A 286 19.68 18.70 7.81
CA VAL A 286 20.17 17.80 8.89
C VAL A 286 20.51 16.42 8.34
N THR A 287 19.63 15.84 7.53
CA THR A 287 19.83 14.51 6.94
C THR A 287 21.00 14.47 5.95
N ASN A 288 21.20 15.52 5.16
CA ASN A 288 22.35 15.65 4.27
C ASN A 288 23.67 15.73 5.06
N ARG A 289 23.73 16.56 6.10
CA ARG A 289 24.92 16.71 6.97
C ARG A 289 25.25 15.41 7.69
N ALA A 290 24.24 14.74 8.26
CA ALA A 290 24.42 13.46 8.95
C ALA A 290 24.95 12.36 7.99
N THR A 291 24.38 12.27 6.79
CA THR A 291 24.80 11.28 5.79
C THR A 291 26.19 11.55 5.25
N ALA A 292 26.54 12.81 4.98
CA ALA A 292 27.89 13.18 4.55
C ALA A 292 28.92 12.83 5.63
N GLY A 293 28.66 13.23 6.89
CA GLY A 293 29.56 12.94 8.01
C GLY A 293 29.73 11.44 8.27
N LEU A 294 28.66 10.64 8.11
CA LEU A 294 28.76 9.19 8.22
C LEU A 294 29.58 8.58 7.08
N LYS A 295 29.34 9.01 5.83
CA LYS A 295 30.10 8.52 4.67
C LYS A 295 31.59 8.82 4.81
N GLU A 296 31.95 10.02 5.26
CA GLU A 296 33.34 10.39 5.53
C GLU A 296 33.96 9.49 6.60
N LYS A 297 33.23 9.24 7.69
CA LYS A 297 33.73 8.44 8.82
C LYS A 297 33.85 6.94 8.51
N LEU A 298 32.96 6.40 7.68
CA LEU A 298 33.05 5.01 7.23
C LEU A 298 34.03 4.83 6.06
N GLY A 299 34.19 5.83 5.20
CA GLY A 299 35.00 5.74 3.98
C GLY A 299 34.63 4.51 3.15
N ASP A 300 35.63 3.71 2.83
CA ASP A 300 35.54 2.45 2.08
C ASP A 300 34.57 1.43 2.70
N LYS A 301 34.24 1.58 3.99
CA LYS A 301 33.32 0.71 4.73
C LYS A 301 31.85 1.03 4.53
N TRP A 302 31.52 2.13 3.86
CA TRP A 302 30.14 2.52 3.56
C TRP A 302 29.34 1.39 2.86
N ASP A 303 30.00 0.62 2.00
CA ASP A 303 29.37 -0.47 1.24
C ASP A 303 29.29 -1.81 1.97
N ASP A 304 29.97 -1.94 3.11
CA ASP A 304 29.87 -3.11 4.00
C ASP A 304 28.55 -3.11 4.80
N VAL A 305 27.85 -1.97 4.86
CA VAL A 305 26.56 -1.79 5.54
C VAL A 305 25.41 -1.92 4.54
N ASP A 306 24.43 -2.78 4.87
CA ASP A 306 23.25 -3.04 4.04
C ASP A 306 22.11 -2.04 4.31
N ILE A 307 21.93 -1.61 5.58
CA ILE A 307 20.97 -0.58 5.98
C ILE A 307 21.58 0.38 7.01
N VAL A 308 21.31 1.67 6.84
CA VAL A 308 21.68 2.76 7.74
C VAL A 308 20.40 3.47 8.21
N MET A 309 20.18 3.50 9.50
CA MET A 309 19.05 4.14 10.18
C MET A 309 19.55 5.34 10.96
N PHE A 310 19.15 6.56 10.59
CA PHE A 310 19.51 7.78 11.31
C PHE A 310 18.38 8.19 12.25
N CYS A 311 18.68 8.31 13.54
CA CYS A 311 17.81 8.93 14.51
C CYS A 311 18.21 10.40 14.73
N LEU A 312 17.34 11.32 14.33
CA LEU A 312 17.58 12.76 14.38
C LEU A 312 17.01 13.38 15.66
N PRO A 313 17.61 14.46 16.17
CA PRO A 313 16.97 15.28 17.21
C PRO A 313 15.61 15.79 16.74
N GLY A 314 14.67 15.89 17.67
CA GLY A 314 13.35 16.48 17.42
C GLY A 314 13.40 17.97 17.04
N GLY A 315 12.35 18.46 16.39
CA GLY A 315 12.16 19.88 16.08
C GLY A 315 12.60 20.32 14.67
N THR A 316 13.05 19.40 13.82
CA THR A 316 13.31 19.70 12.41
C THR A 316 12.01 19.85 11.62
N VAL A 317 12.02 20.71 10.59
CA VAL A 317 10.82 21.02 9.79
C VAL A 317 10.94 20.47 8.37
N ARG A 318 9.82 19.99 7.82
CA ARG A 318 9.72 19.62 6.40
C ARG A 318 9.78 20.87 5.52
N SER A 319 10.03 20.65 4.23
CA SER A 319 10.10 21.71 3.21
C SER A 319 8.80 22.50 3.03
N ASP A 320 7.66 21.92 3.41
CA ASP A 320 6.34 22.55 3.41
C ASP A 320 6.00 23.29 4.73
N GLY A 321 6.97 23.42 5.65
CA GLY A 321 6.79 24.08 6.94
C GLY A 321 6.09 23.21 8.00
N VAL A 322 5.75 21.96 7.68
CA VAL A 322 5.14 21.04 8.64
C VAL A 322 6.22 20.49 9.57
N GLN A 323 6.05 20.72 10.87
CA GLN A 323 6.94 20.22 11.92
C GLN A 323 6.74 18.73 12.17
N GLU A 324 5.50 18.27 11.99
CA GLU A 324 5.10 16.89 12.23
C GLU A 324 5.57 15.98 11.07
N TRP A 325 6.63 15.22 11.32
CA TRP A 325 7.07 14.12 10.49
C TRP A 325 7.69 13.02 11.35
N LEU A 326 7.45 11.76 10.99
CA LEU A 326 7.85 10.62 11.82
C LEU A 326 9.15 9.99 11.32
N ALA A 327 9.16 9.61 10.05
CA ALA A 327 10.32 9.04 9.37
C ALA A 327 10.16 9.19 7.86
N TYR A 328 11.24 8.90 7.13
CA TYR A 328 11.19 8.58 5.72
C TYR A 328 12.42 7.75 5.30
N ALA A 329 12.19 6.80 4.41
CA ALA A 329 13.21 6.04 3.74
C ALA A 329 13.39 6.48 2.29
N LEU A 330 14.60 6.29 1.78
CA LEU A 330 14.83 6.31 0.35
C LEU A 330 14.44 4.93 -0.20
N THR A 331 13.46 4.90 -1.11
CA THR A 331 13.02 3.65 -1.76
C THR A 331 14.17 3.03 -2.54
N ASN A 332 14.35 1.71 -2.42
CA ASN A 332 15.42 0.98 -3.12
C ASN A 332 16.81 1.57 -2.80
N ASN A 333 17.04 1.85 -1.52
CA ASN A 333 18.24 2.45 -0.98
C ASN A 333 18.49 1.88 0.43
N LYS A 334 19.72 2.01 0.94
CA LYS A 334 20.10 1.57 2.29
C LYS A 334 19.74 2.55 3.40
N ILE A 335 19.34 3.79 3.09
CA ILE A 335 19.22 4.86 4.10
C ILE A 335 17.78 5.12 4.50
N THR A 336 17.59 5.30 5.81
CA THR A 336 16.35 5.73 6.44
C THR A 336 16.61 6.77 7.53
N TYR A 337 15.70 7.74 7.68
CA TYR A 337 15.77 8.78 8.70
C TYR A 337 14.51 8.79 9.57
N TYR A 338 14.70 8.92 10.87
CA TYR A 338 13.65 8.99 11.89
C TYR A 338 13.76 10.31 12.65
N ASN A 339 12.62 10.92 12.93
CA ASN A 339 12.52 12.06 13.83
C ASN A 339 12.32 11.54 15.25
N ASP A 340 13.16 11.92 16.22
CA ASP A 340 12.99 11.48 17.61
C ASP A 340 12.05 12.35 18.44
N GLU A 341 11.30 13.23 17.80
CA GLU A 341 10.18 13.89 18.45
C GLU A 341 9.22 12.83 19.02
N ASN A 342 8.82 12.96 20.30
CA ASN A 342 7.99 11.97 20.99
C ASN A 342 8.52 10.52 20.96
N ASN A 343 9.85 10.33 20.90
CA ASN A 343 10.53 9.02 20.88
C ASN A 343 10.19 8.12 19.67
N TRP A 344 9.84 8.70 18.52
CA TRP A 344 9.49 7.91 17.34
C TRP A 344 10.66 7.06 16.79
N CYS A 345 11.92 7.39 17.08
CA CYS A 345 13.05 6.50 16.76
C CYS A 345 13.00 5.16 17.51
N ARG A 346 12.17 5.03 18.55
CA ARG A 346 12.03 3.79 19.32
C ARG A 346 10.97 2.85 18.74
N SER A 347 10.04 3.36 17.92
CA SER A 347 8.95 2.57 17.33
C SER A 347 9.47 1.42 16.45
N ILE A 348 9.11 0.19 16.79
CA ILE A 348 9.47 -1.01 16.05
C ILE A 348 8.63 -1.09 14.77
N SER A 349 7.32 -0.81 14.82
CA SER A 349 6.49 -0.78 13.60
C SER A 349 6.98 0.25 12.59
N LEU A 350 7.35 1.46 13.02
CA LEU A 350 7.89 2.49 12.14
C LEU A 350 9.22 2.04 11.53
N LYS A 351 10.11 1.43 12.33
CA LYS A 351 11.36 0.88 11.79
C LYS A 351 11.11 -0.21 10.74
N MET A 352 10.15 -1.10 10.98
CA MET A 352 9.76 -2.13 10.02
C MET A 352 9.18 -1.55 8.73
N HIS A 353 8.36 -0.51 8.84
CA HIS A 353 7.78 0.22 7.71
C HIS A 353 8.89 0.76 6.79
N GLU A 354 9.82 1.50 7.36
CA GLU A 354 10.87 2.14 6.58
C GLU A 354 11.88 1.13 6.00
N ILE A 355 12.22 0.09 6.76
CA ILE A 355 13.05 -1.01 6.23
C ILE A 355 12.33 -1.77 5.12
N GLY A 356 11.00 -1.85 5.17
CA GLY A 356 10.19 -2.31 4.06
C GLY A 356 10.47 -1.52 2.78
N HIS A 357 10.56 -0.20 2.84
CA HIS A 357 10.95 0.63 1.69
C HIS A 357 12.39 0.37 1.22
N ASN A 358 13.34 0.14 2.14
CA ASN A 358 14.70 -0.25 1.78
C ASN A 358 14.71 -1.61 1.04
N MET A 359 13.82 -2.53 1.41
CA MET A 359 13.55 -3.83 0.75
C MET A 359 12.60 -3.73 -0.46
N ASN A 360 12.39 -2.54 -1.01
CA ASN A 360 11.59 -2.28 -2.21
C ASN A 360 10.07 -2.52 -2.04
N LEU A 361 9.53 -2.42 -0.83
CA LEU A 361 8.09 -2.47 -0.57
C LEU A 361 7.50 -1.06 -0.65
N ALA A 362 6.37 -0.90 -1.34
CA ALA A 362 5.60 0.33 -1.30
C ALA A 362 4.58 0.30 -0.14
N HIS A 363 3.89 1.41 0.08
CA HIS A 363 2.81 1.48 1.06
C HIS A 363 1.67 0.47 0.84
N SER A 364 0.85 0.30 1.88
CA SER A 364 -0.41 -0.44 1.85
C SER A 364 -1.57 0.46 2.28
N GLY A 365 -2.69 0.39 1.57
CA GLY A 365 -3.85 1.22 1.85
C GLY A 365 -5.15 0.57 1.41
N GLU A 366 -6.26 1.28 1.60
CA GLU A 366 -7.62 0.84 1.29
C GLU A 366 -8.44 2.00 0.72
N SER A 367 -8.64 3.03 1.55
CA SER A 367 -9.40 4.24 1.21
C SER A 367 -8.46 5.42 0.97
N LYS A 368 -7.28 5.37 1.58
CA LYS A 368 -6.18 6.32 1.41
C LYS A 368 -4.93 5.58 0.95
N PHE A 369 -3.90 6.36 0.63
CA PHE A 369 -2.62 5.82 0.19
C PHE A 369 -1.90 5.03 1.30
N VAL A 370 -2.14 5.39 2.57
CA VAL A 370 -1.59 4.76 3.77
C VAL A 370 -2.65 4.77 4.87
N ASP A 371 -3.41 3.70 5.00
CA ASP A 371 -4.44 3.52 6.03
C ASP A 371 -4.71 2.07 6.42
N ASP A 372 -4.11 1.09 5.72
CA ASP A 372 -4.20 -0.34 6.07
C ASP A 372 -3.55 -0.58 7.44
N THR A 373 -4.22 -1.32 8.31
CA THR A 373 -3.74 -1.65 9.66
C THR A 373 -3.63 -3.16 9.90
N THR A 374 -3.73 -3.96 8.83
CA THR A 374 -3.45 -5.40 8.87
C THR A 374 -1.95 -5.72 8.91
N GLY A 375 -1.09 -4.80 8.46
CA GLY A 375 0.35 -5.02 8.36
C GLY A 375 1.16 -3.72 8.35
N VAL A 376 2.46 -3.85 8.58
CA VAL A 376 3.33 -2.69 8.93
C VAL A 376 3.63 -1.72 7.78
N MET A 377 3.31 -2.04 6.52
CA MET A 377 3.46 -1.10 5.39
C MET A 377 2.26 -0.15 5.23
N GLY A 378 1.26 -0.22 6.10
CA GLY A 378 0.22 0.79 6.22
C GLY A 378 0.53 1.77 7.36
N LEU A 379 -0.36 1.92 8.35
CA LEU A 379 -0.10 2.83 9.48
C LEU A 379 0.97 2.29 10.45
N SER A 380 1.80 3.21 10.96
CA SER A 380 2.78 2.94 12.02
C SER A 380 2.29 3.43 13.38
N TYR A 381 2.81 2.86 14.47
CA TYR A 381 2.30 3.09 15.82
C TYR A 381 3.38 3.57 16.79
N ALA A 382 2.99 4.50 17.69
CA ALA A 382 3.84 4.91 18.80
C ALA A 382 3.76 3.84 19.91
N GLU A 383 4.83 3.09 20.10
CA GLU A 383 4.86 1.93 21.02
C GLU A 383 5.55 2.25 22.35
N VAL A 384 5.83 3.53 22.62
CA VAL A 384 6.81 3.95 23.62
C VAL A 384 6.32 3.91 25.08
N ASN A 385 5.16 3.27 25.37
CA ASN A 385 4.53 3.25 26.69
C ASN A 385 4.03 1.84 27.09
N ALA A 386 3.51 1.72 28.33
CA ALA A 386 3.25 0.51 29.16
C ALA A 386 2.61 -0.75 28.53
N GLU A 387 2.20 -0.72 27.26
CA GLU A 387 1.62 -1.85 26.52
C GLU A 387 2.60 -2.54 25.56
N GLY A 388 3.77 -1.93 25.28
CA GLY A 388 4.82 -2.51 24.43
C GLY A 388 4.46 -2.65 22.94
N PHE A 389 5.38 -3.21 22.16
CA PHE A 389 5.16 -3.54 20.75
C PHE A 389 4.27 -4.77 20.58
N ALA A 390 3.11 -4.57 19.96
CA ALA A 390 2.25 -5.67 19.53
C ALA A 390 2.75 -6.23 18.20
N ARG A 391 3.02 -7.54 18.11
CA ARG A 391 3.77 -8.13 16.99
C ARG A 391 2.95 -8.06 15.71
N MET A 392 3.53 -7.48 14.67
CA MET A 392 2.88 -7.33 13.38
C MET A 392 3.86 -7.67 12.27
N CYS A 393 3.37 -8.32 11.21
CA CYS A 393 4.15 -8.62 10.03
C CYS A 393 3.66 -7.81 8.82
N PHE A 394 4.27 -8.04 7.67
CA PHE A 394 3.78 -7.47 6.42
C PHE A 394 2.48 -8.18 5.98
N ASN A 395 1.66 -7.51 5.16
CA ASN A 395 0.47 -8.16 4.58
C ASN A 395 0.85 -9.20 3.51
N VAL A 396 -0.15 -9.94 3.03
CA VAL A 396 0.03 -11.08 2.11
C VAL A 396 0.66 -10.69 0.78
N ALA A 397 0.37 -9.50 0.24
CA ALA A 397 0.96 -9.02 -1.01
C ALA A 397 2.46 -8.73 -0.86
N LYS A 398 2.85 -8.09 0.25
CA LYS A 398 4.26 -7.83 0.55
C LYS A 398 5.03 -9.12 0.82
N ASN A 399 4.45 -10.05 1.59
CA ASN A 399 5.05 -11.35 1.85
C ASN A 399 5.26 -12.17 0.57
N TYR A 400 4.35 -12.04 -0.42
CA TYR A 400 4.54 -12.65 -1.73
C TYR A 400 5.77 -12.07 -2.44
N GLN A 401 5.87 -10.73 -2.47
CA GLN A 401 7.01 -10.03 -3.07
C GLN A 401 8.35 -10.41 -2.42
N LEU A 402 8.37 -10.60 -1.10
CA LEU A 402 9.57 -10.96 -0.34
C LEU A 402 10.02 -12.42 -0.53
N GLY A 403 9.13 -13.32 -0.98
CA GLY A 403 9.44 -14.74 -1.17
C GLY A 403 9.57 -15.54 0.13
N TRP A 404 9.10 -15.02 1.26
CA TRP A 404 9.27 -15.66 2.56
C TRP A 404 8.44 -16.92 2.76
N TYR A 405 7.47 -17.20 1.89
CA TYR A 405 6.51 -18.29 2.04
C TYR A 405 6.44 -19.19 0.79
N ASP A 406 7.53 -19.27 0.01
CA ASP A 406 7.55 -19.92 -1.32
C ASP A 406 7.06 -21.37 -1.37
N ASN A 407 7.18 -22.15 -0.29
CA ASN A 407 6.68 -23.52 -0.20
C ASN A 407 5.19 -23.63 0.19
N GLN A 408 4.57 -22.53 0.65
CA GLN A 408 3.16 -22.45 1.01
C GLN A 408 2.50 -21.26 0.30
N LYS A 409 2.92 -20.98 -0.93
CA LYS A 409 2.23 -20.07 -1.84
C LYS A 409 1.79 -20.79 -3.09
N LEU A 410 0.75 -20.30 -3.74
CA LEU A 410 0.27 -20.85 -5.00
C LEU A 410 -0.15 -19.73 -5.94
N ASP A 411 0.25 -19.87 -7.21
CA ASP A 411 -0.27 -19.06 -8.31
C ASP A 411 -1.38 -19.86 -9.00
N ALA A 412 -2.55 -19.26 -9.15
CA ALA A 412 -3.71 -19.87 -9.78
C ALA A 412 -4.31 -18.92 -10.82
N ASN A 413 -4.75 -19.46 -11.95
CA ASN A 413 -5.58 -18.74 -12.89
C ASN A 413 -6.97 -19.42 -12.93
N PRO A 414 -8.00 -18.79 -12.29
CA PRO A 414 -9.35 -19.35 -12.24
C PRO A 414 -9.94 -19.65 -13.62
N LEU A 415 -9.54 -18.92 -14.66
CA LEU A 415 -10.08 -19.06 -16.00
C LEU A 415 -9.57 -20.29 -16.74
N THR A 416 -8.47 -20.87 -16.26
CA THR A 416 -7.82 -22.07 -16.83
C THR A 416 -8.05 -23.32 -16.01
N ASP A 417 -8.72 -23.21 -14.86
CA ASP A 417 -9.08 -24.36 -14.05
C ASP A 417 -10.08 -25.25 -14.83
N PRO A 418 -9.82 -26.56 -15.00
CA PRO A 418 -10.70 -27.45 -15.76
C PRO A 418 -12.12 -27.55 -15.20
N GLU A 419 -12.28 -27.39 -13.89
CA GLU A 419 -13.59 -27.42 -13.22
C GLU A 419 -14.18 -26.02 -13.09
N HIS A 420 -13.43 -24.98 -13.50
CA HIS A 420 -13.83 -23.58 -13.42
C HIS A 420 -14.21 -23.13 -11.98
N SER A 421 -13.87 -23.94 -10.99
CA SER A 421 -14.21 -23.81 -9.57
C SER A 421 -13.22 -24.63 -8.77
N ARG A 422 -12.62 -24.05 -7.73
CA ARG A 422 -11.63 -24.76 -6.90
C ARG A 422 -11.62 -24.27 -5.46
N GLU A 423 -11.53 -25.22 -4.53
CA GLU A 423 -11.29 -24.94 -3.11
C GLU A 423 -9.78 -24.77 -2.82
N TYR A 424 -9.45 -23.83 -1.96
CA TYR A 424 -8.10 -23.56 -1.45
C TYR A 424 -8.12 -23.46 0.07
N LYS A 425 -7.09 -23.98 0.72
CA LYS A 425 -6.92 -23.93 2.17
C LYS A 425 -5.90 -22.85 2.52
N LEU A 426 -6.33 -21.81 3.22
CA LEU A 426 -5.51 -20.71 3.67
C LEU A 426 -5.19 -20.86 5.16
N ILE A 427 -3.97 -20.52 5.55
CA ILE A 427 -3.54 -20.40 6.95
C ILE A 427 -2.95 -19.03 7.17
N ASN A 428 -2.99 -18.54 8.42
CA ASN A 428 -2.28 -17.32 8.74
C ASN A 428 -0.75 -17.54 8.71
N LEU A 429 -0.02 -16.47 8.45
CA LEU A 429 1.44 -16.48 8.40
C LEU A 429 2.09 -17.03 9.67
N ASN A 430 1.45 -16.90 10.84
CA ASN A 430 1.93 -17.43 12.12
C ASN A 430 1.92 -18.97 12.21
N ARG A 431 1.25 -19.65 11.28
CA ARG A 431 1.14 -21.10 11.17
C ARG A 431 2.05 -21.68 10.10
N TYR A 432 2.81 -20.83 9.40
CA TYR A 432 3.76 -21.29 8.42
C TYR A 432 4.75 -22.27 9.03
N SER A 433 5.08 -23.32 8.28
CA SER A 433 6.16 -24.23 8.61
C SER A 433 6.79 -24.80 7.35
N VAL A 434 8.10 -24.98 7.40
CA VAL A 434 8.87 -25.51 6.27
C VAL A 434 8.50 -26.97 5.96
N ASP A 435 8.11 -27.72 6.99
CA ASP A 435 7.75 -29.13 6.94
C ASP A 435 6.23 -29.39 6.88
N ALA A 436 5.42 -28.33 6.73
CA ALA A 436 3.96 -28.42 6.74
C ALA A 436 3.37 -28.99 5.45
N ASP A 437 2.10 -29.38 5.55
CA ASP A 437 1.24 -29.71 4.43
C ASP A 437 1.20 -28.56 3.40
N THR A 438 1.86 -28.75 2.26
CA THR A 438 1.93 -27.77 1.17
C THR A 438 0.58 -27.52 0.50
N SER A 439 -0.47 -28.29 0.85
CA SER A 439 -1.84 -27.99 0.43
C SER A 439 -2.46 -26.83 1.20
N GLN A 440 -1.87 -26.44 2.34
CA GLN A 440 -2.22 -25.25 3.10
C GLN A 440 -1.33 -24.08 2.70
N LEU A 441 -1.96 -22.97 2.33
CA LEU A 441 -1.31 -21.81 1.74
C LEU A 441 -1.30 -20.65 2.73
N VAL A 442 -0.16 -19.99 2.89
CA VAL A 442 -0.11 -18.65 3.49
C VAL A 442 -0.60 -17.61 2.48
N ILE A 443 -0.33 -17.84 1.19
CA ILE A 443 -0.61 -16.87 0.13
C ILE A 443 -1.16 -17.57 -1.12
N LEU A 444 -2.34 -17.17 -1.56
CA LEU A 444 -2.86 -17.50 -2.89
C LEU A 444 -2.78 -16.26 -3.78
N ARG A 445 -2.12 -16.37 -4.93
CA ARG A 445 -2.10 -15.35 -5.97
C ARG A 445 -3.02 -15.76 -7.12
N LEU A 446 -4.01 -14.92 -7.43
CA LEU A 446 -4.80 -15.08 -8.65
C LEU A 446 -4.15 -14.27 -9.78
N VAL A 447 -3.67 -14.95 -10.81
CA VAL A 447 -2.83 -14.40 -11.88
C VAL A 447 -3.64 -13.73 -12.99
N CYS A 448 -3.37 -12.44 -13.22
CA CYS A 448 -3.90 -11.60 -14.28
C CYS A 448 -2.84 -11.34 -15.36
N SER A 449 -2.41 -12.40 -16.06
CA SER A 449 -1.25 -12.37 -16.98
C SER A 449 -1.39 -11.44 -18.20
N ASP A 450 -2.61 -11.01 -18.52
CA ASP A 450 -2.90 -10.21 -19.72
C ASP A 450 -3.03 -8.70 -19.40
N LEU A 451 -2.89 -8.32 -18.13
CA LEU A 451 -2.92 -6.92 -17.71
C LEU A 451 -1.55 -6.27 -17.89
N PRO A 452 -1.51 -4.97 -18.24
CA PRO A 452 -0.26 -4.24 -18.41
C PRO A 452 0.41 -4.02 -17.04
N THR A 453 1.74 -3.95 -17.05
CA THR A 453 2.56 -3.86 -15.82
C THR A 453 2.45 -2.52 -15.10
N ASP A 454 1.95 -1.49 -15.76
CA ASP A 454 1.74 -0.13 -15.24
C ASP A 454 0.36 0.10 -14.60
N GLY A 455 -0.48 -0.94 -14.55
CA GLY A 455 -1.83 -0.89 -13.96
C GLY A 455 -2.09 -1.96 -12.90
N PRO A 456 -3.30 -1.98 -12.32
CA PRO A 456 -3.66 -2.95 -11.30
C PRO A 456 -3.50 -4.36 -11.82
N SER A 457 -2.74 -5.19 -11.08
CA SER A 457 -2.35 -6.51 -11.55
C SER A 457 -3.05 -7.62 -10.76
N ASP A 458 -2.29 -8.57 -10.26
CA ASP A 458 -2.76 -9.79 -9.62
C ASP A 458 -3.44 -9.53 -8.27
N TYR A 459 -4.26 -10.50 -7.86
CA TYR A 459 -4.86 -10.50 -6.53
C TYR A 459 -4.08 -11.40 -5.60
N PHE A 460 -3.85 -10.95 -4.37
CA PHE A 460 -3.15 -11.68 -3.32
C PHE A 460 -4.11 -11.91 -2.16
N ILE A 461 -4.32 -13.17 -1.82
CA ILE A 461 -5.32 -13.60 -0.85
C ILE A 461 -4.63 -14.35 0.27
N GLY A 462 -5.00 -14.07 1.52
CA GLY A 462 -4.56 -14.86 2.67
C GLY A 462 -5.49 -14.69 3.86
N PHE A 463 -5.20 -15.40 4.93
CA PHE A 463 -6.01 -15.40 6.14
C PHE A 463 -5.32 -14.60 7.26
N ASN A 464 -5.98 -13.58 7.82
CA ASN A 464 -5.40 -12.66 8.80
C ASN A 464 -5.84 -13.00 10.23
N GLU A 465 -5.15 -13.90 10.91
CA GLU A 465 -5.41 -14.25 12.32
C GLU A 465 -4.62 -13.29 13.25
N LYS A 466 -5.26 -12.82 14.32
CA LYS A 466 -4.62 -11.98 15.34
C LYS A 466 -3.94 -12.83 16.40
N LYS A 467 -2.84 -13.48 16.03
CA LYS A 467 -2.18 -14.46 16.90
C LYS A 467 -0.68 -14.57 16.65
N GLY A 468 0.08 -14.81 17.72
CA GLY A 468 1.50 -15.13 17.65
C GLY A 468 2.32 -13.96 17.13
N ILE A 469 3.04 -14.16 16.02
CA ILE A 469 3.89 -13.13 15.40
C ILE A 469 3.10 -12.00 14.72
N ASN A 470 1.77 -12.14 14.66
CA ASN A 470 0.83 -11.18 14.07
C ASN A 470 -0.29 -10.77 15.05
N ASP A 471 -0.09 -10.90 16.36
CA ASP A 471 -1.09 -10.56 17.38
C ASP A 471 -1.42 -9.06 17.48
N GLY A 472 -0.60 -8.22 16.85
CA GLY A 472 -0.72 -6.78 16.79
C GLY A 472 -1.57 -6.25 15.64
N THR A 473 -2.03 -7.07 14.69
CA THR A 473 -2.96 -6.65 13.62
C THR A 473 -4.15 -5.89 14.22
N LYS A 474 -4.46 -4.71 13.68
CA LYS A 474 -5.46 -3.80 14.28
C LYS A 474 -6.83 -3.90 13.64
N GLU A 475 -6.92 -4.45 12.44
CA GLU A 475 -8.19 -4.68 11.74
C GLU A 475 -8.22 -6.03 11.05
N ASP A 476 -9.42 -6.37 10.55
CA ASP A 476 -9.69 -7.56 9.73
C ASP A 476 -9.06 -8.85 10.28
N PHE A 477 -8.99 -8.93 11.60
CA PHE A 477 -8.61 -10.12 12.29
C PHE A 477 -9.68 -11.19 12.05
N ASP A 478 -9.21 -12.42 11.89
CA ASP A 478 -10.05 -13.60 11.68
C ASP A 478 -10.83 -13.56 10.36
N LYS A 479 -10.32 -12.81 9.37
CA LYS A 479 -10.91 -12.68 8.03
C LYS A 479 -9.96 -13.16 6.93
N VAL A 480 -10.54 -13.51 5.78
CA VAL A 480 -9.80 -13.63 4.52
C VAL A 480 -9.63 -12.23 3.94
N VAL A 481 -8.39 -11.81 3.73
CA VAL A 481 -8.05 -10.50 3.16
C VAL A 481 -7.63 -10.63 1.71
N ILE A 482 -8.10 -9.72 0.87
CA ILE A 482 -7.86 -9.72 -0.58
C ILE A 482 -7.19 -8.40 -0.95
N TYR A 483 -5.97 -8.47 -1.46
CA TYR A 483 -5.19 -7.33 -1.93
C TYR A 483 -5.04 -7.35 -3.43
N GLN A 484 -4.83 -6.17 -4.01
CA GLN A 484 -4.37 -6.02 -5.39
C GLN A 484 -3.23 -5.00 -5.41
N LYS A 485 -2.20 -5.23 -6.21
CA LYS A 485 -1.19 -4.19 -6.46
C LYS A 485 -1.72 -3.17 -7.45
N SER A 486 -1.49 -1.88 -7.21
CA SER A 486 -1.93 -0.80 -8.10
C SER A 486 -1.15 -0.75 -9.42
N TYR A 487 0.11 -1.18 -9.38
CA TYR A 487 1.03 -1.28 -10.51
C TYR A 487 2.22 -2.16 -10.11
N GLY A 488 3.06 -2.49 -11.10
CA GLY A 488 4.25 -3.29 -10.94
C GLY A 488 3.95 -4.79 -10.92
N ASN A 489 4.91 -5.57 -11.40
CA ASN A 489 4.85 -7.03 -11.31
C ASN A 489 4.83 -7.50 -9.85
N PRO A 490 4.44 -8.76 -9.54
CA PRO A 490 4.36 -9.27 -8.17
C PRO A 490 5.60 -9.03 -7.31
N PHE A 491 6.79 -9.09 -7.94
CA PHE A 491 8.09 -8.97 -7.27
C PHE A 491 8.67 -7.55 -7.29
N GLU A 492 8.02 -6.62 -7.99
CA GLU A 492 8.51 -5.24 -8.18
C GLU A 492 7.89 -4.28 -7.15
N TYR A 493 8.37 -3.04 -7.15
CA TYR A 493 7.78 -1.98 -6.32
C TYR A 493 6.33 -1.71 -6.75
N GLY A 494 5.41 -1.65 -5.79
CA GLY A 494 4.00 -1.35 -6.07
C GLY A 494 3.12 -1.29 -4.82
N PRO A 495 2.29 -0.26 -4.63
CA PRO A 495 1.35 -0.17 -3.52
C PRO A 495 0.39 -1.36 -3.54
N SER A 496 0.07 -1.90 -2.36
CA SER A 496 -0.96 -2.94 -2.23
C SER A 496 -2.22 -2.30 -1.66
N ILE A 497 -3.32 -2.44 -2.38
CA ILE A 497 -4.62 -1.91 -1.99
C ILE A 497 -5.50 -3.06 -1.51
N LYS A 498 -6.02 -2.99 -0.29
CA LYS A 498 -7.01 -3.95 0.21
C LYS A 498 -8.30 -3.73 -0.56
N ARG A 499 -8.78 -4.79 -1.22
CA ARG A 499 -10.00 -4.78 -2.03
C ARG A 499 -11.21 -5.28 -1.26
N ALA A 500 -10.99 -6.23 -0.36
CA ALA A 500 -12.03 -6.77 0.50
C ALA A 500 -11.42 -7.49 1.71
N SER A 501 -12.22 -7.59 2.77
CA SER A 501 -12.03 -8.54 3.85
C SER A 501 -13.33 -9.34 4.02
N LEU A 502 -13.20 -10.66 4.08
CA LEU A 502 -14.34 -11.57 4.15
C LEU A 502 -14.39 -12.21 5.51
N SER A 503 -15.48 -11.98 6.21
CA SER A 503 -15.92 -12.83 7.32
C SER A 503 -16.43 -14.16 6.78
N PHE A 504 -16.55 -15.16 7.65
CA PHE A 504 -17.11 -16.46 7.30
C PHE A 504 -18.45 -16.33 6.55
N GLY A 505 -18.62 -17.10 5.47
CA GLY A 505 -19.81 -17.13 4.63
C GLY A 505 -19.89 -16.00 3.59
N GLN A 506 -19.09 -14.94 3.72
CA GLN A 506 -19.10 -13.84 2.77
C GLN A 506 -18.35 -14.20 1.47
N SER A 507 -18.69 -13.46 0.41
CA SER A 507 -18.02 -13.55 -0.88
C SER A 507 -17.59 -12.18 -1.39
N TYR A 508 -16.56 -12.18 -2.23
CA TYR A 508 -16.09 -11.05 -3.00
C TYR A 508 -16.14 -11.41 -4.49
N GLU A 509 -16.63 -10.49 -5.31
CA GLU A 509 -16.68 -10.66 -6.75
C GLU A 509 -15.70 -9.70 -7.43
N ILE A 510 -14.74 -10.28 -8.15
CA ILE A 510 -13.85 -9.55 -9.04
C ILE A 510 -14.55 -9.42 -10.39
N LYS A 511 -14.94 -8.20 -10.73
CA LYS A 511 -15.55 -7.89 -12.02
C LYS A 511 -14.51 -7.86 -13.14
N ASN A 512 -14.88 -8.39 -14.31
CA ASN A 512 -14.04 -8.37 -15.51
C ASN A 512 -12.59 -8.84 -15.23
N TYR A 513 -12.47 -10.00 -14.60
CA TYR A 513 -11.18 -10.58 -14.22
C TYR A 513 -10.26 -10.71 -15.44
N ASN A 514 -9.03 -10.21 -15.28
CA ASN A 514 -8.00 -10.22 -16.33
C ASN A 514 -8.45 -9.58 -17.66
N ASN A 515 -9.38 -8.62 -17.63
CA ASN A 515 -9.97 -7.97 -18.82
C ASN A 515 -10.64 -8.95 -19.81
N GLN A 516 -11.08 -10.13 -19.37
CA GLN A 516 -11.69 -11.14 -20.23
C GLN A 516 -13.23 -11.14 -20.21
N ASN A 517 -13.86 -10.12 -19.60
CA ASN A 517 -15.31 -10.01 -19.41
C ASN A 517 -15.92 -11.23 -18.68
N ILE A 518 -15.15 -11.79 -17.75
CA ILE A 518 -15.56 -12.91 -16.90
C ILE A 518 -15.39 -12.46 -15.45
N ASP A 519 -16.43 -12.65 -14.65
CA ASP A 519 -16.37 -12.36 -13.22
C ASP A 519 -15.82 -13.57 -12.46
N VAL A 520 -14.99 -13.31 -11.44
CA VAL A 520 -14.45 -14.34 -10.54
C VAL A 520 -15.00 -14.11 -9.14
N VAL A 521 -15.58 -15.14 -8.52
CA VAL A 521 -16.12 -15.07 -7.16
C VAL A 521 -15.22 -15.84 -6.20
N ILE A 522 -14.86 -15.18 -5.10
CA ILE A 522 -14.12 -15.76 -3.97
C ILE A 522 -15.09 -15.85 -2.79
N LYS A 523 -15.35 -17.05 -2.26
CA LYS A 523 -16.22 -17.26 -1.08
C LYS A 523 -15.42 -17.84 0.07
N PHE A 524 -15.61 -17.32 1.27
CA PHE A 524 -15.06 -17.92 2.48
C PHE A 524 -16.03 -18.98 3.04
N GLU A 525 -15.70 -20.26 2.92
CA GLU A 525 -16.65 -21.36 3.14
C GLU A 525 -16.54 -22.02 4.50
N SER A 526 -15.33 -22.28 4.98
CA SER A 526 -15.12 -22.98 6.25
C SER A 526 -13.83 -22.62 6.92
N LEU A 527 -13.75 -22.86 8.22
CA LEU A 527 -12.63 -22.44 9.03
C LEU A 527 -12.44 -23.39 10.21
N VAL A 528 -11.65 -24.43 9.96
CA VAL A 528 -11.48 -25.55 10.88
C VAL A 528 -10.04 -25.58 11.35
N SER A 529 -9.82 -25.54 12.66
CA SER A 529 -8.49 -25.56 13.28
C SER A 529 -7.54 -24.45 12.80
N GLY A 530 -8.09 -23.30 12.38
CA GLY A 530 -7.32 -22.16 11.85
C GLY A 530 -6.88 -22.31 10.40
N VAL A 531 -7.50 -23.25 9.67
CA VAL A 531 -7.39 -23.39 8.22
C VAL A 531 -8.67 -22.84 7.58
N ALA A 532 -8.57 -21.71 6.90
CA ALA A 532 -9.63 -21.05 6.17
C ALA A 532 -9.78 -21.63 4.77
N THR A 533 -10.85 -22.38 4.50
CA THR A 533 -11.16 -22.85 3.15
C THR A 533 -11.92 -21.78 2.39
N ILE A 534 -11.39 -21.37 1.24
CA ILE A 534 -12.06 -20.51 0.29
C ILE A 534 -12.37 -21.27 -1.00
N LYS A 535 -13.43 -20.88 -1.68
CA LYS A 535 -13.75 -21.36 -3.02
C LYS A 535 -13.67 -20.23 -4.02
N VAL A 536 -12.89 -20.43 -5.07
CA VAL A 536 -12.70 -19.48 -6.17
C VAL A 536 -13.31 -20.07 -7.42
N LYS A 537 -14.24 -19.34 -8.05
CA LYS A 537 -14.95 -19.81 -9.24
C LYS A 537 -15.07 -18.76 -10.32
N ASP A 538 -15.03 -19.20 -11.56
CA ASP A 538 -15.47 -18.45 -12.73
C ASP A 538 -17.00 -18.37 -12.71
N ALA A 539 -17.56 -17.17 -12.57
CA ALA A 539 -18.99 -16.97 -12.40
C ALA A 539 -19.83 -17.43 -13.61
N SER A 540 -19.22 -17.50 -14.80
CA SER A 540 -19.91 -17.78 -16.07
C SER A 540 -19.80 -19.24 -16.51
N ARG A 541 -18.69 -19.91 -16.16
CA ARG A 541 -18.36 -21.26 -16.65
C ARG A 541 -18.29 -22.32 -15.55
N ALA A 542 -18.22 -21.93 -14.28
CA ALA A 542 -18.35 -22.89 -13.20
C ALA A 542 -19.62 -23.72 -13.38
N PRO A 543 -19.57 -25.04 -13.16
CA PRO A 543 -20.77 -25.86 -13.11
C PRO A 543 -21.80 -25.15 -12.23
N ILE A 544 -23.05 -25.13 -12.70
CA ILE A 544 -24.16 -24.77 -11.82
C ILE A 544 -24.15 -25.85 -10.76
N GLU A 545 -23.55 -25.54 -9.61
CA GLU A 545 -23.64 -26.40 -8.44
C GLU A 545 -25.13 -26.67 -8.25
N GLU A 546 -25.51 -27.96 -8.15
CA GLU A 546 -26.78 -28.26 -7.50
C GLU A 546 -26.76 -27.42 -6.23
N VAL A 547 -27.76 -26.55 -6.06
CA VAL A 547 -27.78 -25.55 -5.00
C VAL A 547 -27.66 -26.33 -3.69
N GLU A 548 -26.43 -26.53 -3.19
CA GLU A 548 -26.21 -26.82 -1.80
C GLU A 548 -26.79 -25.58 -1.13
N ASP A 549 -27.91 -25.81 -0.45
CA ASP A 549 -28.66 -24.76 0.19
C ASP A 549 -27.63 -23.94 0.99
N PRO A 550 -27.44 -22.64 0.72
CA PRO A 550 -26.52 -21.81 1.49
C PRO A 550 -26.88 -21.79 2.99
N ASN A 551 -28.06 -22.32 3.34
CA ASN A 551 -28.51 -22.61 4.70
C ASN A 551 -28.35 -24.10 5.11
N SER A 552 -27.48 -24.87 4.45
CA SER A 552 -27.20 -26.26 4.76
C SER A 552 -25.70 -26.53 4.91
N CYS A 553 -25.37 -27.57 5.69
CA CYS A 553 -24.00 -28.02 5.93
C CYS A 553 -23.70 -29.26 5.09
N LYS A 554 -22.42 -29.48 4.77
CA LYS A 554 -21.94 -30.70 4.09
C LYS A 554 -22.38 -31.95 4.87
N ASP A 555 -22.64 -33.04 4.15
CA ASP A 555 -23.05 -34.31 4.75
C ASP A 555 -22.06 -34.76 5.85
N GLY A 556 -22.56 -34.90 7.08
CA GLY A 556 -21.77 -35.31 8.24
C GLY A 556 -21.42 -34.18 9.21
N ASP A 557 -21.58 -32.91 8.82
CA ASP A 557 -21.46 -31.77 9.72
C ASP A 557 -22.79 -31.50 10.46
N TYR A 558 -22.68 -30.84 11.62
CA TYR A 558 -23.82 -30.40 12.41
C TYR A 558 -24.14 -28.93 12.10
N PRO A 559 -25.34 -28.61 11.59
CA PRO A 559 -25.78 -27.23 11.36
C PRO A 559 -26.17 -26.56 12.68
N LEU A 560 -25.42 -25.53 13.07
CA LEU A 560 -25.73 -24.66 14.21
C LEU A 560 -26.13 -23.28 13.69
N THR A 561 -27.34 -22.80 13.99
CA THR A 561 -27.71 -21.41 13.72
C THR A 561 -27.29 -20.54 14.91
N LEU A 562 -26.36 -19.62 14.69
CA LEU A 562 -25.92 -18.66 15.69
C LEU A 562 -26.57 -17.31 15.44
N GLU A 563 -27.37 -16.85 16.39
CA GLU A 563 -28.01 -15.54 16.36
C GLU A 563 -27.35 -14.62 17.37
N ILE A 564 -26.94 -13.43 16.92
CA ILE A 564 -26.37 -12.39 17.76
C ILE A 564 -27.04 -11.05 17.46
N LEU A 565 -27.53 -10.40 18.49
CA LEU A 565 -27.88 -8.98 18.49
C LEU A 565 -26.88 -8.27 19.41
N GLY A 566 -26.06 -7.38 18.86
CA GLY A 566 -25.13 -6.62 19.67
C GLY A 566 -25.84 -5.61 20.56
N ASP A 567 -25.09 -5.03 21.49
CA ASP A 567 -25.52 -3.84 22.22
C ASP A 567 -25.36 -2.60 21.31
N MET A 568 -24.97 -1.44 21.85
CA MET A 568 -24.68 -0.27 21.02
C MET A 568 -23.34 -0.39 20.24
N TYR A 569 -22.50 -1.40 20.52
CA TYR A 569 -21.15 -1.57 19.95
C TYR A 569 -20.94 -2.99 19.37
N PRO A 570 -21.70 -3.37 18.33
CA PRO A 570 -21.67 -4.74 17.79
C PRO A 570 -20.32 -5.12 17.15
N ASP A 571 -19.54 -4.15 16.71
CA ASP A 571 -18.24 -4.35 16.06
C ASP A 571 -17.17 -4.93 17.00
N ASP A 572 -17.36 -4.79 18.31
CA ASP A 572 -16.48 -5.33 19.35
C ASP A 572 -16.72 -6.80 19.66
N ILE A 573 -17.76 -7.40 19.06
CA ILE A 573 -18.15 -8.80 19.28
C ILE A 573 -17.32 -9.73 18.40
N SER A 574 -16.68 -10.69 19.05
CA SER A 574 -16.09 -11.87 18.42
C SER A 574 -16.44 -13.13 19.18
N TRP A 575 -16.37 -14.29 18.56
CA TRP A 575 -16.62 -15.56 19.23
C TRP A 575 -15.83 -16.71 18.61
N THR A 576 -15.64 -17.77 19.38
CA THR A 576 -14.99 -19.02 18.96
C THR A 576 -15.80 -20.22 19.45
N ILE A 577 -15.76 -21.31 18.71
CA ILE A 577 -16.25 -22.63 19.12
C ILE A 577 -15.04 -23.56 19.14
N THR A 578 -14.78 -24.15 20.30
CA THR A 578 -13.67 -25.09 20.51
C THR A 578 -14.18 -26.46 20.88
N LYS A 579 -13.52 -27.50 20.40
CA LYS A 579 -13.80 -28.87 20.77
C LYS A 579 -13.28 -29.13 22.18
N VAL A 580 -14.12 -29.66 23.06
CA VAL A 580 -13.74 -29.88 24.47
C VAL A 580 -12.71 -31.00 24.62
N SER A 581 -12.71 -31.99 23.71
CA SER A 581 -11.81 -33.15 23.80
C SER A 581 -10.33 -32.82 23.59
N ASP A 582 -10.01 -31.88 22.71
CA ASP A 582 -8.64 -31.57 22.30
C ASP A 582 -8.32 -30.07 22.23
N SER A 583 -9.28 -29.21 22.62
CA SER A 583 -9.17 -27.75 22.60
C SER A 583 -8.95 -27.14 21.20
N SER A 584 -9.19 -27.90 20.13
CA SER A 584 -9.12 -27.37 18.76
C SER A 584 -10.27 -26.40 18.47
N THR A 585 -9.97 -25.24 17.89
CA THR A 585 -11.00 -24.29 17.42
C THR A 585 -11.63 -24.83 16.14
N VAL A 586 -12.95 -25.01 16.10
CA VAL A 586 -13.68 -25.56 14.94
C VAL A 586 -14.51 -24.51 14.20
N ALA A 587 -14.82 -23.39 14.83
CA ALA A 587 -15.46 -22.24 14.19
C ALA A 587 -15.16 -20.95 14.97
N PHE A 588 -15.30 -19.81 14.33
CA PHE A 588 -15.26 -18.49 14.97
C PHE A 588 -15.92 -17.44 14.08
N GLY A 589 -16.21 -16.28 14.66
CA GLY A 589 -16.80 -15.18 13.91
C GLY A 589 -16.67 -13.85 14.62
N SER A 590 -16.76 -12.78 13.85
CA SER A 590 -16.69 -11.39 14.28
C SER A 590 -17.40 -10.50 13.25
N GLY A 591 -17.27 -9.18 13.38
CA GLY A 591 -17.73 -8.21 12.39
C GLY A 591 -19.24 -8.08 12.36
N TYR A 592 -19.86 -8.01 13.53
CA TYR A 592 -21.28 -7.72 13.67
C TYR A 592 -21.51 -6.23 13.53
N THR A 593 -22.56 -5.84 12.82
CA THR A 593 -22.95 -4.43 12.62
C THR A 593 -24.35 -4.13 13.17
N THR A 594 -25.08 -5.17 13.54
CA THR A 594 -26.45 -5.08 14.04
C THR A 594 -26.44 -4.72 15.53
N SER A 595 -26.76 -3.46 15.82
CA SER A 595 -26.85 -2.92 17.18
C SER A 595 -28.27 -2.85 17.71
N TRP A 596 -28.41 -3.05 19.02
CA TRP A 596 -29.67 -2.81 19.71
C TRP A 596 -30.03 -1.31 19.73
N LYS A 597 -31.31 -1.00 19.58
CA LYS A 597 -31.85 0.36 19.66
C LYS A 597 -33.06 0.43 20.59
N LEU A 598 -33.11 1.47 21.42
CA LEU A 598 -34.20 1.66 22.37
C LEU A 598 -35.52 1.91 21.64
N GLY A 599 -36.52 1.07 21.92
CA GLY A 599 -37.88 1.20 21.37
C GLY A 599 -38.05 0.62 19.96
N GLU A 600 -37.01 0.00 19.39
CA GLU A 600 -37.07 -0.66 18.09
C GLU A 600 -36.90 -2.18 18.24
N GLU A 601 -37.61 -2.94 17.41
CA GLU A 601 -37.42 -4.39 17.29
C GLU A 601 -36.42 -4.65 16.16
N ILE A 602 -35.17 -4.93 16.54
CA ILE A 602 -34.08 -5.19 15.60
C ILE A 602 -33.90 -6.70 15.48
N PRO A 603 -33.98 -7.30 14.27
CA PRO A 603 -33.69 -8.71 14.08
C PRO A 603 -32.21 -8.99 14.37
N PRO A 604 -31.86 -10.14 14.97
CA PRO A 604 -30.46 -10.49 15.17
C PRO A 604 -29.76 -10.79 13.84
N ASP A 605 -28.43 -10.65 13.82
CA ASP A 605 -27.58 -11.24 12.80
C ASP A 605 -27.60 -12.76 13.00
N SER A 606 -28.19 -13.47 12.05
CA SER A 606 -28.36 -14.93 12.09
C SER A 606 -27.43 -15.57 11.07
N ARG A 607 -26.53 -16.44 11.55
CA ARG A 607 -25.50 -17.11 10.75
C ARG A 607 -25.58 -18.62 10.94
N LEU A 608 -25.52 -19.37 9.84
CA LEU A 608 -25.34 -20.82 9.90
C LEU A 608 -23.85 -21.14 10.12
N VAL A 609 -23.56 -22.02 11.07
CA VAL A 609 -22.21 -22.48 11.42
C VAL A 609 -22.19 -24.01 11.33
N CYS A 610 -21.34 -24.55 10.48
CA CYS A 610 -21.16 -25.99 10.31
C CYS A 610 -19.99 -26.47 11.18
N ILE A 611 -20.24 -27.38 12.12
CA ILE A 611 -19.22 -27.94 13.02
C ILE A 611 -19.23 -29.47 12.96
N PRO A 612 -18.12 -30.16 13.27
CA PRO A 612 -18.11 -31.62 13.22
C PRO A 612 -19.16 -32.25 14.14
N ASN A 613 -19.85 -33.29 13.68
CA ASN A 613 -20.94 -33.91 14.43
C ASN A 613 -20.45 -34.90 15.50
N ASN A 614 -21.31 -35.19 16.48
CA ASN A 614 -21.14 -36.11 17.60
C ASN A 614 -19.99 -35.77 18.55
N ASP A 615 -19.88 -34.49 18.91
CA ASP A 615 -18.85 -34.01 19.82
C ASP A 615 -19.35 -32.95 20.80
N LYS A 616 -18.53 -32.70 21.84
CA LYS A 616 -18.79 -31.67 22.85
C LYS A 616 -17.97 -30.42 22.53
N TYR A 617 -18.63 -29.27 22.58
CA TYR A 617 -18.08 -27.99 22.18
C TYR A 617 -18.21 -26.95 23.28
N LYS A 618 -17.34 -25.95 23.24
CA LYS A 618 -17.35 -24.76 24.05
C LYS A 618 -17.40 -23.53 23.14
N PHE A 619 -18.53 -22.84 23.16
CA PHE A 619 -18.71 -21.52 22.58
C PHE A 619 -18.15 -20.47 23.56
N VAL A 620 -17.34 -19.54 23.07
CA VAL A 620 -16.83 -18.40 23.82
C VAL A 620 -17.08 -17.15 23.01
N ILE A 621 -17.88 -16.22 23.55
CA ILE A 621 -18.05 -14.88 22.99
C ILE A 621 -17.16 -13.91 23.77
N SER A 622 -16.54 -12.98 23.06
CA SER A 622 -15.64 -11.97 23.58
C SER A 622 -16.11 -10.59 23.15
N ASP A 623 -15.91 -9.65 24.05
CA ASP A 623 -16.24 -8.24 23.92
C ASP A 623 -14.95 -7.43 24.15
N LEU A 624 -14.58 -6.58 23.18
CA LEU A 624 -13.28 -5.91 23.16
C LEU A 624 -13.09 -4.93 24.32
N TYR A 625 -14.12 -4.15 24.65
CA TYR A 625 -14.07 -3.13 25.72
C TYR A 625 -14.49 -3.66 27.10
N ALA A 626 -14.84 -4.93 27.17
CA ALA A 626 -15.13 -5.67 28.39
C ALA A 626 -16.33 -5.12 29.19
N ASP A 627 -17.27 -4.45 28.52
CA ASP A 627 -18.57 -4.11 29.06
C ASP A 627 -19.66 -5.13 28.69
N GLY A 628 -19.36 -5.99 27.70
CA GLY A 628 -20.20 -7.10 27.29
C GLY A 628 -21.49 -6.65 26.61
N ILE A 629 -22.20 -7.58 25.98
CA ILE A 629 -23.34 -7.23 25.12
C ILE A 629 -24.65 -6.90 25.87
N CYS A 630 -24.66 -6.93 27.21
CA CYS A 630 -25.83 -6.60 28.01
C CYS A 630 -25.42 -6.24 29.46
N CYS A 631 -26.14 -5.41 30.20
CA CYS A 631 -27.36 -4.68 29.84
C CYS A 631 -27.25 -3.17 30.10
N ALA A 632 -26.02 -2.65 30.23
CA ALA A 632 -25.77 -1.24 30.54
C ALA A 632 -25.68 -0.36 29.29
N LYS A 633 -25.08 -0.88 28.20
CA LYS A 633 -24.85 -0.19 26.92
C LYS A 633 -25.74 -0.67 25.79
N GLY A 634 -26.86 -1.30 26.15
CA GLY A 634 -27.80 -1.88 25.21
C GLY A 634 -28.31 -3.19 25.75
N ILE A 635 -29.28 -3.78 25.05
CA ILE A 635 -29.93 -5.02 25.47
C ILE A 635 -29.70 -6.10 24.42
N GLY A 636 -28.42 -6.36 24.14
CA GLY A 636 -27.97 -7.40 23.23
C GLY A 636 -28.08 -8.81 23.79
N TYR A 637 -27.97 -9.80 22.92
CA TYR A 637 -27.99 -11.22 23.27
C TYR A 637 -27.32 -12.09 22.22
N TYR A 638 -27.01 -13.32 22.59
CA TYR A 638 -26.66 -14.37 21.65
C TYR A 638 -27.42 -15.66 21.97
N ARG A 639 -27.65 -16.50 20.97
CA ARG A 639 -28.08 -17.89 21.14
C ARG A 639 -27.62 -18.79 19.99
N GLY A 640 -27.29 -20.03 20.31
CA GLY A 640 -27.06 -21.09 19.35
C GLY A 640 -28.28 -22.01 19.28
N LEU A 641 -28.76 -22.28 18.07
CA LEU A 641 -29.90 -23.14 17.79
C LEU A 641 -29.46 -24.40 17.06
N SER A 642 -30.02 -25.55 17.46
CA SER A 642 -29.91 -26.81 16.72
C SER A 642 -30.67 -26.76 15.39
N PRO A 643 -30.49 -27.75 14.50
CA PRO A 643 -31.19 -27.83 13.22
C PRO A 643 -32.72 -27.83 13.33
N ASP A 644 -33.26 -28.29 14.45
CA ASP A 644 -34.70 -28.31 14.75
C ASP A 644 -35.19 -27.08 15.54
N GLY A 645 -34.30 -26.09 15.76
CA GLY A 645 -34.61 -24.82 16.39
C GLY A 645 -34.60 -24.84 17.93
N GLN A 646 -34.10 -25.91 18.56
CA GLN A 646 -33.90 -25.92 20.02
C GLN A 646 -32.71 -25.03 20.41
N VAL A 647 -32.86 -24.30 21.52
CA VAL A 647 -31.77 -23.47 22.07
C VAL A 647 -30.74 -24.37 22.73
N LEU A 648 -29.56 -24.47 22.14
CA LEU A 648 -28.43 -25.22 22.68
C LEU A 648 -27.69 -24.42 23.76
N PHE A 649 -27.59 -23.11 23.55
CA PHE A 649 -26.99 -22.17 24.50
C PHE A 649 -27.49 -20.75 24.25
N ALA A 650 -27.46 -19.92 25.29
CA ALA A 650 -27.80 -18.50 25.20
C ALA A 650 -27.07 -17.65 26.26
N GLY A 651 -26.94 -16.36 25.98
CA GLY A 651 -26.40 -15.37 26.91
C GLY A 651 -26.79 -13.93 26.57
N GLY A 652 -26.21 -12.96 27.27
CA GLY A 652 -26.69 -11.58 27.25
C GLY A 652 -28.09 -11.48 27.86
N LYS A 653 -29.01 -10.73 27.22
CA LYS A 653 -30.40 -10.62 27.68
C LYS A 653 -31.10 -11.97 27.89
N LEU A 654 -30.75 -12.96 27.07
CA LEU A 654 -31.33 -14.31 27.08
C LEU A 654 -30.62 -15.27 28.05
N ALA A 655 -29.63 -14.81 28.83
CA ALA A 655 -28.99 -15.66 29.83
C ALA A 655 -30.02 -16.14 30.88
N GLU A 656 -29.95 -17.43 31.20
CA GLU A 656 -30.69 -18.09 32.27
C GLU A 656 -29.75 -18.47 33.41
N GLU A 657 -30.29 -18.57 34.63
CA GLU A 657 -29.53 -18.98 35.81
C GLU A 657 -28.83 -20.34 35.59
N PRO A 658 -27.56 -20.50 36.01
CA PRO A 658 -26.77 -19.61 36.86
C PRO A 658 -25.93 -18.56 36.09
N TYR A 659 -26.16 -18.37 34.80
CA TYR A 659 -25.33 -17.50 33.97
C TYR A 659 -25.78 -16.04 34.08
N PRO A 660 -24.86 -15.10 34.35
CA PRO A 660 -25.21 -13.69 34.42
C PRO A 660 -25.55 -13.16 33.03
N LYS A 661 -26.52 -12.24 32.97
CA LYS A 661 -26.84 -11.49 31.73
C LYS A 661 -25.70 -10.58 31.29
N ASN A 662 -24.93 -10.08 32.25
CA ASN A 662 -23.81 -9.19 32.02
C ASN A 662 -22.52 -9.98 32.22
N TYR A 663 -21.67 -10.02 31.20
CA TYR A 663 -20.30 -10.48 31.31
C TYR A 663 -19.36 -9.31 31.03
N GLY A 664 -18.12 -9.39 31.50
CA GLY A 664 -17.11 -8.38 31.18
C GLY A 664 -16.52 -8.64 29.79
N LYS A 665 -15.28 -9.15 29.76
CA LYS A 665 -14.58 -9.43 28.50
C LYS A 665 -15.09 -10.66 27.75
N THR A 666 -15.54 -11.70 28.44
CA THR A 666 -15.89 -12.98 27.81
C THR A 666 -17.03 -13.69 28.52
N ASP A 667 -17.83 -14.43 27.76
CA ASP A 667 -18.79 -15.41 28.27
C ASP A 667 -18.64 -16.75 27.54
N ALA A 668 -18.96 -17.86 28.21
CA ALA A 668 -18.74 -19.19 27.65
C ALA A 668 -19.89 -20.16 27.94
N ARG A 669 -20.19 -21.01 26.96
CA ARG A 669 -21.23 -22.05 27.03
C ARG A 669 -20.71 -23.35 26.45
N GLU A 670 -20.99 -24.45 27.13
CA GLU A 670 -20.74 -25.78 26.59
C GLU A 670 -22.02 -26.36 26.00
N PHE A 671 -21.89 -27.05 24.86
CA PHE A 671 -23.01 -27.71 24.20
C PHE A 671 -22.53 -29.00 23.50
N ILE A 672 -23.48 -29.85 23.12
CA ILE A 672 -23.22 -31.09 22.39
C ILE A 672 -23.85 -30.92 21.01
N ALA A 673 -23.08 -31.23 19.97
CA ALA A 673 -23.59 -31.32 18.61
C ALA A 673 -23.76 -32.82 18.29
N SER A 674 -24.98 -33.35 18.29
CA SER A 674 -25.23 -34.77 18.06
C SER A 674 -26.25 -35.00 16.96
N SER A 675 -26.00 -36.03 16.15
CA SER A 675 -26.90 -36.53 15.12
C SER A 675 -28.29 -36.99 15.61
N LYS A 676 -28.50 -37.13 16.93
CA LYS A 676 -29.83 -37.34 17.51
C LYS A 676 -30.76 -36.14 17.34
N ASP A 677 -30.19 -34.96 17.14
CA ASP A 677 -30.90 -33.68 16.97
C ASP A 677 -31.13 -33.35 15.47
N LEU A 678 -30.68 -34.21 14.55
CA LEU A 678 -30.97 -34.09 13.11
C LEU A 678 -32.34 -34.73 12.79
N PRO A 679 -33.23 -34.07 12.03
CA PRO A 679 -34.45 -34.70 11.58
C PRO A 679 -34.12 -35.93 10.72
N LYS A 680 -34.84 -37.03 10.97
CA LYS A 680 -34.73 -38.24 10.14
C LYS A 680 -35.05 -37.87 8.69
N PRO A 681 -34.27 -38.32 7.68
CA PRO A 681 -34.58 -38.05 6.28
C PRO A 681 -36.04 -38.38 5.96
N PRO A 682 -36.75 -37.58 5.15
CA PRO A 682 -38.11 -37.92 4.75
C PRO A 682 -38.10 -39.31 4.15
N GLN A 683 -38.77 -40.25 4.81
CA GLN A 683 -38.86 -41.61 4.32
C GLN A 683 -39.60 -41.54 2.99
N ALA A 684 -38.93 -41.90 1.90
CA ALA A 684 -39.53 -41.91 0.57
C ALA A 684 -40.88 -42.62 0.63
N PRO A 685 -41.94 -42.08 0.00
CA PRO A 685 -43.25 -42.71 0.02
C PRO A 685 -43.09 -44.16 -0.46
N PRO A 686 -43.77 -45.14 0.17
CA PRO A 686 -43.67 -46.53 -0.23
C PRO A 686 -44.00 -46.62 -1.72
N SER A 687 -43.05 -47.13 -2.51
CA SER A 687 -43.29 -47.43 -3.90
C SER A 687 -44.34 -48.53 -3.96
N ASP A 688 -45.56 -48.18 -4.38
CA ASP A 688 -46.56 -49.19 -4.72
C ASP A 688 -45.96 -50.13 -5.77
N PRO A 689 -46.12 -51.46 -5.62
CA PRO A 689 -45.61 -52.41 -6.59
C PRO A 689 -46.27 -52.17 -7.96
N PRO A 690 -45.55 -52.42 -9.08
CA PRO A 690 -46.02 -52.09 -10.40
C PRO A 690 -47.34 -52.82 -10.70
N THR A 691 -48.38 -52.05 -10.96
CA THR A 691 -49.68 -52.53 -11.47
C THR A 691 -49.44 -53.26 -12.79
N ASN A 692 -49.80 -54.54 -12.83
CA ASN A 692 -49.72 -55.35 -14.05
C ASN A 692 -50.42 -54.66 -15.23
N ALA A 693 -49.78 -54.74 -16.40
CA ALA A 693 -50.31 -54.26 -17.67
C ALA A 693 -51.70 -54.86 -17.97
N PRO A 694 -52.62 -54.08 -18.57
CA PRO A 694 -53.97 -54.56 -18.87
C PRO A 694 -53.95 -55.69 -19.90
N GLN A 695 -54.50 -56.84 -19.49
CA GLN A 695 -54.72 -58.02 -20.33
C GLN A 695 -55.83 -57.74 -21.36
N ALA A 696 -55.58 -58.08 -22.63
CA ALA A 696 -56.52 -57.92 -23.73
C ALA A 696 -57.83 -58.71 -23.50
N ALA A 697 -58.95 -58.07 -23.82
CA ALA A 697 -60.29 -58.63 -23.68
C ALA A 697 -60.54 -59.81 -24.65
N PRO A 698 -61.26 -60.86 -24.22
CA PRO A 698 -61.56 -62.02 -25.06
C PRO A 698 -62.66 -61.69 -26.09
N THR A 699 -62.39 -61.99 -27.36
CA THR A 699 -63.35 -61.90 -28.46
C THR A 699 -64.23 -63.16 -28.46
N ASN A 700 -65.51 -63.03 -28.12
CA ASN A 700 -66.48 -64.12 -28.30
C ASN A 700 -67.02 -64.12 -29.73
N ALA A 701 -66.86 -65.25 -30.43
CA ALA A 701 -67.48 -65.52 -31.72
C ALA A 701 -68.98 -65.87 -31.56
N PRO A 702 -69.86 -65.45 -32.48
CA PRO A 702 -71.29 -65.72 -32.39
C PRO A 702 -71.64 -67.13 -32.88
N GLN A 703 -72.42 -67.85 -32.08
CA GLN A 703 -72.97 -69.15 -32.41
C GLN A 703 -74.34 -68.98 -33.07
N ALA A 704 -74.52 -69.54 -34.27
CA ALA A 704 -75.75 -69.53 -35.04
C ALA A 704 -76.85 -70.39 -34.38
N ALA A 705 -78.09 -69.90 -34.44
CA ALA A 705 -79.30 -70.62 -34.04
C ALA A 705 -79.93 -71.34 -35.27
N PRO A 706 -80.72 -72.41 -35.04
CA PRO A 706 -81.07 -73.41 -36.05
C PRO A 706 -82.09 -72.97 -37.11
#